data_AF-A0A674KBN2-F1
#
_entry.id   AF-A0A674KBN2-F1
#
_cell.length_a   1.000
_cell.length_b   1.000
_cell.length_c   1.000
_cell.angle_alpha   90.00
_cell.angle_beta   90.00
_cell.angle_gamma   90.00
#
_symmetry.space_group_name_H-M   'P 1'
#
loop_
_entity.id
_entity.type
_entity.pdbx_description
1 polymer ?
#
loop_
_entity_poly.entity_id
_entity_poly.type
_entity_poly.pdbx_seq_one_letter_code
_entity_poly.pdbx_strand_id
1 'polypeptide(L)'
;MSCLSIFSKNSCHTLFKKKTEASSDQWKRLHLSLQELLAWLQLKDDELKQQAPIGGDLPTVQKQNDTHRAFKRELKTKEPVIMSALETVRVFLAEQPLEGLEKLYQEPRELSPEERAQNVTKLLRRQADEVKTEWDKLNLHSADWQKKIDEALERLQELQEAMDELDLKLRQAEVTKSSWQPVGDLLIDSLQDYLEKVYQAEIAPIKENVNHVNDLAHQFTSSDIQLSPYNLNCLEDLNTRWKLLQVAIDERIRQLHEAHRDFGPTSQHFLSTSVQGPWERAISPNKVPYYINHETQTTCWDHPKMTELYQSLADLNNVRFSAYRTAMKLRRLQKALCLDLLSLSAACDALDQHNLKQNDQSMDILQIINCLTTIYDQLEQEHNNLVNVPLCVDMCLNWLLNVYDTGRTGRIRVLSFKTGVVSLCKAHLEDKYRYLFKQVASSTGFCDQRRLGLLLHDSIQIPRQLGEVASFGGSNIEPSVRSCFQFANNKPEIEAALFLDWMRLEPQSMVWLPVLHRVAAAETAKHQAKCNICKECPIIGFRYRSLKHFNYDICQSCFFSGRVAKGHKMHYPMVEYCTPTTSGEDVRDFAKVLKNKFRTKRYFAKHPRMGYLPVQTVLEGDNMETPASSPQLSHDDTHSRIEHYASRYETSWTLGKSFLKQPLKKNTLQKRSHHYKGFPFFDINRNLQAEYDRLKQQHDNKGLSPLPSPPEMMPISPQSPRDAELIAEAKLLRQHKGRLEARMQILEDHNKQLESQLHRLRQLLEQPQADSKVNGTTLSSPSTSLQRSDSSQPMLLRVVGSQTSETMGKMTTFKLSREIYIYILQCRTPQN
;
A
#
# COMPACT_ATOMS: atom_id res chain seq x y z
N MET A 1 34.76 -44.21 -132.31
CA MET A 1 34.94 -43.54 -131.00
C MET A 1 33.61 -42.92 -130.52
N SER A 2 32.57 -43.72 -130.28
CA SER A 2 31.25 -43.17 -129.86
C SER A 2 30.46 -44.06 -128.88
N CYS A 3 31.13 -44.93 -128.10
CA CYS A 3 30.46 -45.85 -127.16
C CYS A 3 30.82 -45.66 -125.67
N LEU A 4 31.53 -44.59 -125.26
CA LEU A 4 32.01 -44.46 -123.87
C LEU A 4 31.52 -43.23 -123.09
N SER A 5 30.70 -42.34 -123.66
CA SER A 5 30.22 -41.13 -122.96
C SER A 5 28.80 -41.19 -122.39
N ILE A 6 28.02 -42.24 -122.68
CA ILE A 6 26.60 -42.33 -122.29
C ILE A 6 26.38 -43.18 -121.00
N PHE A 7 27.30 -44.09 -120.66
CA PHE A 7 27.18 -44.93 -119.47
C PHE A 7 27.61 -44.25 -118.15
N SER A 8 28.44 -43.20 -118.19
CA SER A 8 28.87 -42.46 -116.99
C SER A 8 27.82 -41.45 -116.51
N LYS A 9 27.10 -40.78 -117.43
CA LYS A 9 26.03 -39.83 -117.08
C LYS A 9 24.79 -40.51 -116.51
N ASN A 10 24.36 -41.67 -117.04
CA ASN A 10 23.20 -42.38 -116.49
C ASN A 10 23.50 -43.05 -115.14
N SER A 11 24.70 -43.58 -114.90
CA SER A 11 25.07 -44.12 -113.59
C SER A 11 25.18 -43.01 -112.53
N CYS A 12 25.75 -41.85 -112.89
CA CYS A 12 25.81 -40.67 -112.03
C CYS A 12 24.42 -40.08 -111.76
N HIS A 13 23.53 -39.99 -112.76
CA HIS A 13 22.16 -39.46 -112.59
C HIS A 13 21.24 -40.41 -111.81
N THR A 14 21.47 -41.72 -111.86
CA THR A 14 20.75 -42.73 -111.06
C THR A 14 21.30 -42.81 -109.63
N LEU A 15 22.62 -42.63 -109.43
CA LEU A 15 23.24 -42.43 -108.12
C LEU A 15 22.81 -41.11 -107.48
N PHE A 16 22.71 -40.02 -108.26
CA PHE A 16 22.23 -38.73 -107.79
C PHE A 16 20.73 -38.80 -107.45
N LYS A 17 19.89 -39.44 -108.29
CA LYS A 17 18.47 -39.71 -107.97
C LYS A 17 18.31 -40.57 -106.72
N LYS A 18 19.04 -41.68 -106.60
CA LYS A 18 19.02 -42.54 -105.40
C LYS A 18 19.54 -41.80 -104.16
N LYS A 19 20.53 -40.92 -104.30
CA LYS A 19 21.06 -40.09 -103.21
C LYS A 19 20.07 -38.98 -102.80
N THR A 20 19.36 -38.37 -103.74
CA THR A 20 18.28 -37.40 -103.46
C THR A 20 17.01 -38.05 -102.92
N GLU A 21 16.66 -39.27 -103.35
CA GLU A 21 15.52 -40.05 -102.82
C GLU A 21 15.83 -40.59 -101.41
N ALA A 22 17.03 -41.12 -101.19
CA ALA A 22 17.48 -41.52 -99.85
C ALA A 22 17.58 -40.32 -98.88
N SER A 23 18.09 -39.17 -99.35
CA SER A 23 18.08 -37.92 -98.58
C SER A 23 16.65 -37.41 -98.33
N SER A 24 15.75 -37.57 -99.30
CA SER A 24 14.31 -37.23 -99.18
C SER A 24 13.60 -38.06 -98.11
N ASP A 25 13.88 -39.35 -98.02
CA ASP A 25 13.26 -40.23 -97.02
C ASP A 25 13.91 -40.06 -95.64
N GLN A 26 15.19 -39.72 -95.59
CA GLN A 26 15.93 -39.46 -94.36
C GLN A 26 15.44 -38.19 -93.63
N TRP A 27 15.22 -37.07 -94.33
CA TRP A 27 14.72 -35.85 -93.70
C TRP A 27 13.27 -35.99 -93.22
N LYS A 28 12.43 -36.74 -93.95
CA LYS A 28 11.05 -37.04 -93.52
C LYS A 28 11.03 -37.85 -92.22
N ARG A 29 11.88 -38.88 -92.11
CA ARG A 29 12.01 -39.66 -90.86
C ARG A 29 12.48 -38.80 -89.69
N LEU A 30 13.44 -37.90 -89.91
CA LEU A 30 13.90 -36.94 -88.90
C LEU A 30 12.79 -35.97 -88.49
N HIS A 31 12.03 -35.44 -89.47
CA HIS A 31 10.91 -34.55 -89.21
C HIS A 31 9.82 -35.21 -88.36
N LEU A 32 9.42 -36.44 -88.69
CA LEU A 32 8.45 -37.20 -87.88
C LEU A 32 8.99 -37.47 -86.47
N SER A 33 10.26 -37.88 -86.34
CA SER A 33 10.88 -38.14 -85.04
C SER A 33 10.92 -36.89 -84.16
N LEU A 34 11.25 -35.71 -84.72
CA LEU A 34 11.22 -34.45 -83.97
C LEU A 34 9.79 -34.05 -83.58
N GLN A 35 8.78 -34.28 -84.43
CA GLN A 35 7.38 -34.02 -84.08
C GLN A 35 6.88 -34.93 -82.95
N GLU A 36 7.23 -36.22 -82.97
CA GLU A 36 6.90 -37.15 -81.89
C GLU A 36 7.57 -36.74 -80.57
N LEU A 37 8.82 -36.28 -80.61
CA LEU A 37 9.51 -35.75 -79.44
C LEU A 37 8.86 -34.47 -78.91
N LEU A 38 8.47 -33.53 -79.77
CA LEU A 38 7.73 -32.32 -79.35
C LEU A 38 6.38 -32.66 -78.69
N ALA A 39 5.61 -33.59 -79.28
CA ALA A 39 4.35 -34.03 -78.70
C ALA A 39 4.55 -34.72 -77.34
N TRP A 40 5.62 -35.52 -77.21
CA TRP A 40 5.98 -36.17 -75.94
C TRP A 40 6.43 -35.16 -74.88
N LEU A 41 7.22 -34.15 -75.26
CA LEU A 41 7.65 -33.07 -74.36
C LEU A 41 6.45 -32.26 -73.84
N GLN A 42 5.49 -31.93 -74.71
CA GLN A 42 4.26 -31.25 -74.31
C GLN A 42 3.44 -32.09 -73.33
N LEU A 43 3.25 -33.39 -73.62
CA LEU A 43 2.56 -34.31 -72.72
C LEU A 43 3.20 -34.35 -71.32
N LYS A 44 4.54 -34.40 -71.26
CA LYS A 44 5.28 -34.47 -69.99
C LYS A 44 5.29 -33.14 -69.24
N ASP A 45 5.29 -32.00 -69.93
CA ASP A 45 5.13 -30.69 -69.30
C ASP A 45 3.73 -30.55 -68.68
N ASP A 46 2.68 -31.04 -69.35
CA ASP A 46 1.32 -31.05 -68.80
C ASP A 46 1.17 -32.01 -67.62
N GLU A 47 1.80 -33.19 -67.68
CA GLU A 47 1.85 -34.12 -66.54
C GLU A 47 2.55 -33.50 -65.32
N LEU A 48 3.65 -32.75 -65.54
CA LEU A 48 4.35 -32.05 -64.47
C LEU A 48 3.49 -30.93 -63.85
N LYS A 49 2.77 -30.15 -64.67
CA LYS A 49 1.84 -29.12 -64.18
C LYS A 49 0.69 -29.70 -63.34
N GLN A 50 0.22 -30.90 -63.67
CA GLN A 50 -0.84 -31.57 -62.91
C GLN A 50 -0.42 -32.02 -61.51
N GLN A 51 0.88 -32.05 -61.20
CA GLN A 51 1.36 -32.40 -59.86
C GLN A 51 1.14 -31.28 -58.82
N ALA A 52 0.92 -30.04 -59.26
CA ALA A 52 0.59 -28.92 -58.39
C ALA A 52 -0.90 -28.95 -57.96
N PRO A 53 -1.25 -28.43 -56.76
CA PRO A 53 -0.41 -27.76 -55.77
C PRO A 53 0.32 -28.73 -54.82
N ILE A 54 1.28 -28.20 -54.04
CA ILE A 54 1.98 -28.95 -52.99
C ILE A 54 0.98 -29.34 -51.88
N GLY A 55 1.07 -30.57 -51.38
CA GLY A 55 0.25 -31.06 -50.27
C GLY A 55 0.49 -30.33 -48.94
N GLY A 56 -0.50 -30.38 -48.06
CA GLY A 56 -0.50 -29.68 -46.77
C GLY A 56 -0.01 -30.49 -45.57
N ASP A 57 0.42 -31.74 -45.80
CA ASP A 57 0.89 -32.67 -44.78
C ASP A 57 2.04 -33.55 -45.28
N LEU A 58 2.84 -34.05 -44.34
CA LEU A 58 4.04 -34.83 -44.62
C LEU A 58 3.77 -36.08 -45.48
N PRO A 59 2.74 -36.92 -45.19
CA PRO A 59 2.43 -38.07 -46.04
C PRO A 59 2.08 -37.70 -47.49
N THR A 60 1.33 -36.61 -47.70
CA THR A 60 0.92 -36.16 -49.03
C THR A 60 2.11 -35.65 -49.83
N VAL A 61 2.97 -34.82 -49.23
CA VAL A 61 4.17 -34.30 -49.92
C VAL A 61 5.19 -35.42 -50.15
N GLN A 62 5.32 -36.39 -49.24
CA GLN A 62 6.18 -37.56 -49.43
C GLN A 62 5.73 -38.38 -50.65
N LYS A 63 4.42 -38.60 -50.80
CA LYS A 63 3.84 -39.26 -51.98
C LYS A 63 4.08 -38.46 -53.27
N GLN A 64 3.99 -37.13 -53.21
CA GLN A 64 4.32 -36.26 -54.35
C GLN A 64 5.81 -36.37 -54.72
N ASN A 65 6.71 -36.42 -53.74
CA ASN A 65 8.14 -36.64 -53.97
C ASN A 65 8.42 -37.98 -54.65
N ASP A 66 7.79 -39.06 -54.19
CA ASP A 66 7.94 -40.39 -54.79
C ASP A 66 7.43 -40.42 -56.25
N THR A 67 6.32 -39.73 -56.51
CA THR A 67 5.73 -39.57 -57.85
C THR A 67 6.67 -38.78 -58.77
N HIS A 68 7.21 -37.64 -58.30
CA HIS A 68 8.15 -36.84 -59.08
C HIS A 68 9.49 -37.54 -59.31
N ARG A 69 9.96 -38.32 -58.33
CA ARG A 69 11.14 -39.18 -58.48
C ARG A 69 10.92 -40.25 -59.56
N ALA A 70 9.69 -40.74 -59.75
CA ALA A 70 9.34 -41.61 -60.87
C ALA A 70 9.38 -40.87 -62.21
N PHE A 71 8.78 -39.67 -62.28
CA PHE A 71 8.81 -38.80 -63.45
C PHE A 71 10.25 -38.49 -63.91
N LYS A 72 11.14 -38.12 -62.97
CA LYS A 72 12.57 -37.89 -63.26
C LYS A 72 13.29 -39.12 -63.82
N ARG A 73 12.93 -40.33 -63.36
CA ARG A 73 13.49 -41.57 -63.92
C ARG A 73 13.09 -41.73 -65.38
N GLU A 74 11.85 -41.41 -65.74
CA GLU A 74 11.38 -41.46 -67.13
C GLU A 74 12.09 -40.43 -68.02
N LEU A 75 12.29 -39.19 -67.54
CA LEU A 75 13.08 -38.19 -68.26
C LEU A 75 14.50 -38.70 -68.54
N LYS A 76 15.16 -39.25 -67.52
CA LYS A 76 16.52 -39.81 -67.65
C LYS A 76 16.59 -40.96 -68.65
N THR A 77 15.54 -41.78 -68.76
CA THR A 77 15.46 -42.83 -69.79
C THR A 77 15.28 -42.26 -71.21
N LYS A 78 14.63 -41.10 -71.35
CA LYS A 78 14.33 -40.46 -72.64
C LYS A 78 15.42 -39.51 -73.14
N GLU A 79 16.27 -39.01 -72.24
CA GLU A 79 17.45 -38.19 -72.53
C GLU A 79 18.32 -38.70 -73.70
N PRO A 80 18.79 -39.97 -73.75
CA PRO A 80 19.63 -40.44 -74.85
C PRO A 80 18.91 -40.42 -76.21
N VAL A 81 17.58 -40.59 -76.23
CA VAL A 81 16.78 -40.55 -77.46
C VAL A 81 16.73 -39.13 -78.01
N ILE A 82 16.54 -38.14 -77.14
CA ILE A 82 16.51 -36.71 -77.51
C ILE A 82 17.89 -36.27 -77.99
N MET A 83 18.95 -36.61 -77.26
CA MET A 83 20.32 -36.26 -77.64
C MET A 83 20.72 -36.91 -78.98
N SER A 84 20.34 -38.17 -79.20
CA SER A 84 20.57 -38.86 -80.48
C SER A 84 19.81 -38.23 -81.64
N ALA A 85 18.54 -37.84 -81.45
CA ALA A 85 17.75 -37.17 -82.48
C ALA A 85 18.36 -35.81 -82.87
N LEU A 86 18.77 -35.00 -81.88
CA LEU A 86 19.42 -33.71 -82.09
C LEU A 86 20.77 -33.86 -82.81
N GLU A 87 21.58 -34.85 -82.43
CA GLU A 87 22.88 -35.11 -83.08
C GLU A 87 22.69 -35.62 -84.51
N THR A 88 21.69 -36.46 -84.76
CA THR A 88 21.39 -36.94 -86.13
C THR A 88 20.97 -35.79 -87.04
N VAL A 89 20.20 -34.82 -86.53
CA VAL A 89 19.90 -33.57 -87.27
C VAL A 89 21.17 -32.75 -87.50
N ARG A 90 22.05 -32.63 -86.50
CA ARG A 90 23.31 -31.88 -86.63
C ARG A 90 24.22 -32.46 -87.71
N VAL A 91 24.39 -33.79 -87.73
CA VAL A 91 25.14 -34.50 -88.77
C VAL A 91 24.49 -34.31 -90.14
N PHE A 92 23.16 -34.48 -90.24
CA PHE A 92 22.42 -34.27 -91.48
C PHE A 92 22.55 -32.84 -92.04
N LEU A 93 22.63 -31.83 -91.17
CA LEU A 93 22.86 -30.43 -91.55
C LEU A 93 24.30 -30.17 -92.01
N ALA A 94 25.29 -30.93 -91.52
CA ALA A 94 26.70 -30.80 -91.88
C ALA A 94 27.06 -31.48 -93.21
N GLU A 95 26.30 -32.49 -93.63
CA GLU A 95 26.51 -33.23 -94.89
C GLU A 95 25.92 -32.55 -96.15
N GLN A 96 25.30 -31.36 -96.02
CA GLN A 96 24.72 -30.61 -97.14
C GLN A 96 25.79 -29.78 -97.90
N PRO A 97 25.78 -29.69 -99.25
CA PRO A 97 26.79 -28.96 -100.01
C PRO A 97 26.72 -27.45 -99.75
N LEU A 98 27.86 -26.84 -99.42
CA LEU A 98 28.06 -25.39 -99.37
C LEU A 98 28.54 -24.89 -100.74
N GLU A 99 27.67 -24.27 -101.54
CA GLU A 99 28.09 -23.54 -102.74
C GLU A 99 27.09 -22.40 -103.10
N GLY A 100 27.61 -21.19 -103.32
CA GLY A 100 26.94 -20.14 -104.11
C GLY A 100 26.55 -18.83 -103.40
N LEU A 101 27.47 -17.86 -103.39
CA LEU A 101 27.24 -16.43 -103.10
C LEU A 101 26.56 -15.73 -104.31
N GLU A 102 25.66 -14.78 -104.04
CA GLU A 102 25.12 -13.73 -104.94
C GLU A 102 24.28 -14.09 -106.19
N LYS A 103 23.03 -13.57 -106.26
CA LYS A 103 22.72 -12.43 -107.16
C LYS A 103 21.32 -11.84 -106.95
N LEU A 104 21.26 -10.55 -107.27
CA LEU A 104 20.21 -9.55 -107.05
C LEU A 104 18.99 -9.69 -108.01
N TYR A 105 17.86 -9.20 -107.49
CA TYR A 105 16.57 -8.77 -108.10
C TYR A 105 15.53 -9.82 -108.54
N GLN A 106 14.33 -9.59 -107.97
CA GLN A 106 13.00 -10.24 -108.04
C GLN A 106 12.39 -10.23 -109.47
N GLU A 107 11.40 -11.03 -109.91
CA GLU A 107 10.29 -11.79 -109.27
C GLU A 107 9.67 -12.78 -110.32
N PRO A 108 8.54 -13.48 -110.06
CA PRO A 108 8.34 -14.73 -109.33
C PRO A 108 8.28 -15.97 -110.26
N ARG A 109 9.07 -17.01 -109.96
CA ARG A 109 8.99 -18.32 -110.63
C ARG A 109 9.07 -19.46 -109.63
N GLU A 110 8.43 -20.58 -109.99
CA GLU A 110 8.34 -21.81 -109.23
C GLU A 110 9.69 -22.24 -108.60
N LEU A 111 9.64 -22.56 -107.31
CA LEU A 111 10.80 -22.85 -106.45
C LEU A 111 11.74 -23.91 -107.04
N SER A 112 13.02 -23.57 -107.15
CA SER A 112 14.13 -24.45 -107.55
C SER A 112 14.30 -25.61 -106.55
N PRO A 113 14.76 -26.80 -106.99
CA PRO A 113 15.11 -27.92 -106.09
C PRO A 113 16.09 -27.54 -104.96
N GLU A 114 16.97 -26.55 -105.16
CA GLU A 114 17.88 -26.02 -104.13
C GLU A 114 17.14 -25.21 -103.06
N GLU A 115 16.14 -24.42 -103.42
CA GLU A 115 15.31 -23.65 -102.48
C GLU A 115 14.44 -24.58 -101.63
N ARG A 116 13.97 -25.71 -102.19
CA ARG A 116 13.24 -26.75 -101.44
C ARG A 116 14.11 -27.44 -100.41
N ALA A 117 15.36 -27.78 -100.76
CA ALA A 117 16.32 -28.37 -99.83
C ALA A 117 16.67 -27.40 -98.69
N GLN A 118 16.93 -26.12 -99.00
CA GLN A 118 17.19 -25.08 -97.99
C GLN A 118 16.00 -24.85 -97.05
N ASN A 119 14.77 -24.91 -97.54
CA ASN A 119 13.57 -24.79 -96.70
C ASN A 119 13.40 -25.99 -95.75
N VAL A 120 13.71 -27.21 -96.19
CA VAL A 120 13.73 -28.41 -95.33
C VAL A 120 14.82 -28.31 -94.27
N THR A 121 16.02 -27.86 -94.63
CA THR A 121 17.13 -27.60 -93.70
C THR A 121 16.76 -26.56 -92.64
N LYS A 122 16.10 -25.45 -93.04
CA LYS A 122 15.59 -24.42 -92.11
C LYS A 122 14.52 -24.98 -91.17
N LEU A 123 13.59 -25.79 -91.69
CA LEU A 123 12.52 -26.40 -90.91
C LEU A 123 13.06 -27.39 -89.86
N LEU A 124 13.95 -28.30 -90.26
CA LEU A 124 14.56 -29.27 -89.35
C LEU A 124 15.43 -28.60 -88.28
N ARG A 125 16.17 -27.54 -88.65
CA ARG A 125 16.91 -26.73 -87.68
C ARG A 125 15.97 -26.10 -86.66
N ARG A 126 14.90 -25.44 -87.12
CA ARG A 126 13.90 -24.84 -86.23
C ARG A 126 13.28 -25.87 -85.28
N GLN A 127 12.88 -27.04 -85.78
CA GLN A 127 12.29 -28.09 -84.96
C GLN A 127 13.29 -28.71 -83.97
N ALA A 128 14.55 -28.89 -84.35
CA ALA A 128 15.58 -29.36 -83.44
C ALA A 128 15.88 -28.32 -82.34
N ASP A 129 15.94 -27.04 -82.68
CA ASP A 129 16.08 -25.94 -81.73
C ASP A 129 14.88 -25.88 -80.77
N GLU A 130 13.66 -26.11 -81.27
CA GLU A 130 12.42 -26.18 -80.49
C GLU A 130 12.40 -27.38 -79.53
N VAL A 131 12.77 -28.58 -80.01
CA VAL A 131 12.93 -29.79 -79.17
C VAL A 131 13.95 -29.53 -78.06
N LYS A 132 15.08 -28.92 -78.39
CA LYS A 132 16.11 -28.59 -77.40
C LYS A 132 15.60 -27.59 -76.37
N THR A 133 14.94 -26.54 -76.81
CA THR A 133 14.40 -25.49 -75.92
C THR A 133 13.35 -26.05 -74.98
N GLU A 134 12.39 -26.83 -75.48
CA GLU A 134 11.34 -27.44 -74.64
C GLU A 134 11.91 -28.54 -73.72
N TRP A 135 12.94 -29.28 -74.15
CA TRP A 135 13.65 -30.23 -73.28
C TRP A 135 14.39 -29.54 -72.12
N ASP A 136 15.13 -28.47 -72.41
CA ASP A 136 15.86 -27.70 -71.39
C ASP A 136 14.87 -27.05 -70.40
N LYS A 137 13.76 -26.51 -70.92
CA LYS A 137 12.66 -25.94 -70.12
C LYS A 137 11.96 -26.97 -69.24
N LEU A 138 11.66 -28.17 -69.75
CA LEU A 138 11.06 -29.25 -68.97
C LEU A 138 11.99 -29.72 -67.84
N ASN A 139 13.29 -29.82 -68.11
CA ASN A 139 14.28 -30.17 -67.09
C ASN A 139 14.40 -29.10 -66.00
N LEU A 140 14.39 -27.82 -66.39
CA LEU A 140 14.38 -26.71 -65.44
C LEU A 140 13.11 -26.74 -64.58
N HIS A 141 11.94 -26.88 -65.19
CA HIS A 141 10.66 -26.97 -64.48
C HIS A 141 10.63 -28.16 -63.51
N SER A 142 11.17 -29.32 -63.92
CA SER A 142 11.30 -30.51 -63.06
C SER A 142 12.27 -30.30 -61.90
N ALA A 143 13.37 -29.59 -62.11
CA ALA A 143 14.32 -29.24 -61.05
C ALA A 143 13.70 -28.26 -60.03
N ASP A 144 13.01 -27.23 -60.52
CA ASP A 144 12.31 -26.24 -59.69
C ASP A 144 11.19 -26.89 -58.87
N TRP A 145 10.43 -27.82 -59.49
CA TRP A 145 9.38 -28.57 -58.79
C TRP A 145 9.94 -29.48 -57.70
N GLN A 146 11.07 -30.16 -57.95
CA GLN A 146 11.75 -30.95 -56.91
C GLN A 146 12.18 -30.06 -55.73
N LYS A 147 12.79 -28.90 -56.02
CA LYS A 147 13.23 -27.96 -54.99
C LYS A 147 12.06 -27.52 -54.11
N LYS A 148 10.90 -27.22 -54.73
CA LYS A 148 9.66 -26.88 -54.01
C LYS A 148 9.16 -28.02 -53.12
N ILE A 149 9.20 -29.26 -53.59
CA ILE A 149 8.82 -30.45 -52.79
C ILE A 149 9.78 -30.64 -51.61
N ASP A 150 11.09 -30.56 -51.84
CA ASP A 150 12.11 -30.78 -50.80
C ASP A 150 12.01 -29.72 -49.71
N GLU A 151 11.85 -28.44 -50.08
CA GLU A 151 11.62 -27.35 -49.12
C GLU A 151 10.31 -27.52 -48.33
N ALA A 152 9.25 -28.03 -48.97
CA ALA A 152 7.99 -28.29 -48.30
C ALA A 152 8.09 -29.46 -47.30
N LEU A 153 8.83 -30.52 -47.65
CA LEU A 153 9.09 -31.65 -46.76
C LEU A 153 9.86 -31.22 -45.50
N GLU A 154 10.94 -30.45 -45.68
CA GLU A 154 11.76 -29.97 -44.57
C GLU A 154 10.93 -29.13 -43.59
N ARG A 155 10.17 -28.15 -44.11
CA ARG A 155 9.32 -27.28 -43.27
C ARG A 155 8.20 -28.07 -42.57
N LEU A 156 7.53 -28.98 -43.27
CA LEU A 156 6.44 -29.79 -42.68
C LEU A 156 6.98 -30.76 -41.63
N GLN A 157 8.19 -31.29 -41.82
CA GLN A 157 8.85 -32.13 -40.84
C GLN A 157 9.23 -31.33 -39.59
N GLU A 158 9.83 -30.15 -39.75
CA GLU A 158 10.18 -29.26 -38.63
C GLU A 158 8.93 -28.88 -37.81
N LEU A 159 7.82 -28.54 -38.48
CA LEU A 159 6.55 -28.25 -37.82
C LEU A 159 6.04 -29.47 -37.03
N GLN A 160 6.07 -30.66 -37.62
CA GLN A 160 5.62 -31.89 -36.96
C GLN A 160 6.46 -32.21 -35.72
N GLU A 161 7.79 -32.12 -35.82
CA GLU A 161 8.70 -32.36 -34.70
C GLU A 161 8.48 -31.37 -33.55
N ALA A 162 8.32 -30.08 -33.88
CA ALA A 162 8.02 -29.04 -32.88
C ALA A 162 6.65 -29.24 -32.21
N MET A 163 5.64 -29.69 -32.97
CA MET A 163 4.31 -30.00 -32.44
C MET A 163 4.34 -31.22 -31.50
N ASP A 164 5.09 -32.26 -31.84
CA ASP A 164 5.25 -33.47 -31.02
C ASP A 164 6.01 -33.16 -29.72
N GLU A 165 7.05 -32.32 -29.77
CA GLU A 165 7.76 -31.85 -28.58
C GLU A 165 6.85 -31.04 -27.65
N LEU A 166 6.04 -30.13 -28.22
CA LEU A 166 5.08 -29.34 -27.46
C LEU A 166 4.00 -30.23 -26.81
N ASP A 167 3.46 -31.23 -27.53
CA ASP A 167 2.49 -32.17 -26.97
C ASP A 167 3.06 -32.91 -25.75
N LEU A 168 4.29 -33.41 -25.86
CA LEU A 168 4.95 -34.12 -24.77
C LEU A 168 5.10 -33.23 -23.52
N LYS A 169 5.56 -31.99 -23.70
CA LYS A 169 5.74 -31.05 -22.59
C LYS A 169 4.40 -30.63 -21.99
N LEU A 170 3.36 -30.42 -22.80
CA LEU A 170 2.01 -30.13 -22.31
C LEU A 170 1.45 -31.29 -21.49
N ARG A 171 1.60 -32.54 -21.94
CA ARG A 171 1.15 -33.71 -21.17
C ARG A 171 1.84 -33.82 -19.82
N GLN A 172 3.15 -33.57 -19.76
CA GLN A 172 3.89 -33.58 -18.50
C GLN A 172 3.36 -32.53 -17.52
N ALA A 173 3.14 -31.30 -17.97
CA ALA A 173 2.59 -30.24 -17.14
C ALA A 173 1.13 -30.48 -16.72
N GLU A 174 0.31 -31.08 -17.60
CA GLU A 174 -1.05 -31.49 -17.27
C GLU A 174 -1.09 -32.57 -16.17
N VAL A 175 -0.15 -33.51 -16.20
CA VAL A 175 0.03 -34.51 -15.12
C VAL A 175 0.45 -33.84 -13.82
N THR A 176 1.42 -32.92 -13.85
CA THR A 176 1.81 -32.18 -12.63
C THR A 176 0.62 -31.41 -12.06
N LYS A 177 -0.14 -30.70 -12.89
CA LYS A 177 -1.37 -29.99 -12.49
C LYS A 177 -2.36 -30.93 -11.81
N SER A 178 -2.57 -32.13 -12.34
CA SER A 178 -3.49 -33.11 -11.76
C SER A 178 -3.06 -33.63 -10.37
N SER A 179 -1.76 -33.54 -10.06
CA SER A 179 -1.19 -33.97 -8.78
C SER A 179 -1.21 -32.89 -7.69
N TRP A 180 -1.61 -31.65 -8.01
CA TRP A 180 -1.62 -30.56 -7.04
C TRP A 180 -2.63 -30.80 -5.92
N GLN A 181 -2.15 -30.74 -4.68
CA GLN A 181 -2.99 -30.79 -3.50
C GLN A 181 -3.79 -29.48 -3.31
N PRO A 182 -4.96 -29.49 -2.67
CA PRO A 182 -5.68 -28.28 -2.28
C PRO A 182 -4.79 -27.35 -1.43
N VAL A 183 -4.93 -26.02 -1.60
CA VAL A 183 -4.07 -25.06 -0.88
C VAL A 183 -4.24 -25.15 0.64
N GLY A 184 -5.44 -25.49 1.12
CA GLY A 184 -5.72 -25.65 2.55
C GLY A 184 -4.99 -26.82 3.23
N ASP A 185 -4.49 -27.79 2.46
CA ASP A 185 -3.77 -28.96 2.98
C ASP A 185 -2.25 -28.77 2.99
N LEU A 186 -1.76 -27.63 2.48
CA LEU A 186 -0.33 -27.31 2.43
C LEU A 186 0.17 -26.78 3.77
N LEU A 187 1.39 -27.17 4.14
CA LEU A 187 2.07 -26.57 5.29
C LEU A 187 2.43 -25.11 4.98
N ILE A 188 2.06 -24.21 5.88
CA ILE A 188 2.27 -22.76 5.76
C ILE A 188 3.73 -22.41 5.44
N ASP A 189 4.68 -23.07 6.10
CA ASP A 189 6.13 -22.80 5.95
C ASP A 189 6.67 -23.22 4.57
N SER A 190 5.95 -24.10 3.87
CA SER A 190 6.33 -24.59 2.54
C SER A 190 5.68 -23.84 1.38
N LEU A 191 4.76 -22.90 1.67
CA LEU A 191 4.02 -22.15 0.63
C LEU A 191 4.94 -21.39 -0.33
N GLN A 192 6.07 -20.86 0.17
CA GLN A 192 7.06 -20.14 -0.65
C GLN A 192 7.76 -21.07 -1.66
N ASP A 193 8.15 -22.27 -1.22
CA ASP A 193 8.78 -23.28 -2.08
C ASP A 193 7.85 -23.77 -3.18
N TYR A 194 6.54 -23.91 -2.87
CA TYR A 194 5.54 -24.23 -3.88
C TYR A 194 5.36 -23.11 -4.90
N LEU A 195 5.46 -21.85 -4.47
CA LEU A 195 5.31 -20.69 -5.32
C LEU A 195 6.48 -20.55 -6.30
N GLU A 196 7.72 -20.80 -5.84
CA GLU A 196 8.91 -20.84 -6.70
C GLU A 196 8.89 -22.03 -7.68
N LYS A 197 8.49 -23.23 -7.22
CA LYS A 197 8.39 -24.41 -8.09
C LYS A 197 7.41 -24.23 -9.25
N VAL A 198 6.23 -23.68 -8.99
CA VAL A 198 5.21 -23.46 -10.04
C VAL A 198 5.68 -22.43 -11.07
N TYR A 199 6.41 -21.40 -10.64
CA TYR A 199 6.83 -20.31 -11.52
C TYR A 199 8.07 -20.66 -12.37
N GLN A 200 9.08 -21.32 -11.79
CA GLN A 200 10.36 -21.59 -12.46
C GLN A 200 10.38 -22.87 -13.29
N ALA A 201 9.62 -23.91 -12.93
CA ALA A 201 9.81 -25.23 -13.53
C ALA A 201 8.92 -25.50 -14.75
N GLU A 202 7.77 -24.84 -14.91
CA GLU A 202 6.74 -25.32 -15.86
C GLU A 202 6.25 -24.30 -16.91
N ILE A 203 6.25 -22.99 -16.63
CA ILE A 203 5.60 -22.00 -17.55
C ILE A 203 6.53 -21.49 -18.65
N ALA A 204 7.71 -20.99 -18.25
CA ALA A 204 8.64 -20.31 -19.16
C ALA A 204 9.05 -21.19 -20.37
N PRO A 205 9.47 -22.46 -20.19
CA PRO A 205 9.92 -23.27 -21.32
C PRO A 205 8.77 -23.68 -22.25
N ILE A 206 7.53 -23.86 -21.76
CA ILE A 206 6.39 -24.25 -22.61
C ILE A 206 5.94 -23.08 -23.48
N LYS A 207 5.92 -21.86 -22.93
CA LYS A 207 5.54 -20.65 -23.67
C LYS A 207 6.44 -20.43 -24.89
N GLU A 208 7.74 -20.65 -24.77
CA GLU A 208 8.69 -20.53 -25.88
C GLU A 208 8.39 -21.55 -26.99
N ASN A 209 8.08 -22.82 -26.64
CA ASN A 209 7.73 -23.84 -27.64
C ASN A 209 6.41 -23.53 -28.35
N VAL A 210 5.42 -23.01 -27.63
CA VAL A 210 4.13 -22.58 -28.24
C VAL A 210 4.36 -21.47 -29.26
N ASN A 211 5.20 -20.48 -28.92
CA ASN A 211 5.54 -19.42 -29.86
C ASN A 211 6.28 -19.99 -31.08
N HIS A 212 7.26 -20.87 -30.87
CA HIS A 212 8.01 -21.50 -31.95
C HIS A 212 7.11 -22.29 -32.92
N VAL A 213 6.21 -23.13 -32.40
CA VAL A 213 5.25 -23.89 -33.22
C VAL A 213 4.31 -22.97 -34.00
N ASN A 214 3.80 -21.91 -33.37
CA ASN A 214 2.94 -20.94 -34.03
C ASN A 214 3.70 -20.13 -35.11
N ASP A 215 4.96 -19.77 -34.86
CA ASP A 215 5.81 -19.07 -35.82
C ASP A 215 6.10 -19.96 -37.04
N LEU A 216 6.38 -21.25 -36.84
CA LEU A 216 6.52 -22.24 -37.93
C LEU A 216 5.21 -22.36 -38.73
N ALA A 217 4.06 -22.47 -38.05
CA ALA A 217 2.76 -22.53 -38.70
C ALA A 217 2.45 -21.27 -39.52
N HIS A 218 2.83 -20.08 -39.02
CA HIS A 218 2.65 -18.81 -39.73
C HIS A 218 3.48 -18.73 -41.01
N GLN A 219 4.67 -19.33 -41.07
CA GLN A 219 5.50 -19.33 -42.29
C GLN A 219 4.82 -20.03 -43.49
N PHE A 220 3.87 -20.94 -43.26
CA PHE A 220 3.10 -21.56 -44.34
C PHE A 220 2.11 -20.60 -44.99
N THR A 221 1.58 -19.61 -44.24
CA THR A 221 0.68 -18.60 -44.81
C THR A 221 1.35 -17.70 -45.84
N SER A 222 2.67 -17.53 -45.76
CA SER A 222 3.48 -16.80 -46.75
C SER A 222 4.00 -17.67 -47.90
N SER A 223 3.86 -19.00 -47.84
CA SER A 223 4.54 -19.94 -48.74
C SER A 223 3.62 -20.61 -49.78
N ASP A 224 2.39 -20.12 -49.97
CA ASP A 224 1.34 -20.70 -50.83
C ASP A 224 0.97 -22.18 -50.53
N ILE A 225 1.52 -22.78 -49.47
CA ILE A 225 1.22 -24.14 -49.00
C ILE A 225 0.09 -24.06 -47.97
N GLN A 226 -1.06 -24.62 -48.29
CA GLN A 226 -2.16 -24.72 -47.34
C GLN A 226 -1.97 -25.94 -46.43
N LEU A 227 -1.82 -25.70 -45.13
CA LEU A 227 -1.75 -26.78 -44.14
C LEU A 227 -3.02 -27.65 -44.17
N SER A 228 -2.85 -28.95 -43.96
CA SER A 228 -3.97 -29.88 -43.92
C SER A 228 -4.92 -29.59 -42.75
N PRO A 229 -6.21 -29.98 -42.85
CA PRO A 229 -7.15 -29.87 -41.72
C PRO A 229 -6.67 -30.59 -40.46
N TYR A 230 -5.91 -31.67 -40.61
CA TYR A 230 -5.32 -32.41 -39.50
C TYR A 230 -4.30 -31.56 -38.72
N ASN A 231 -3.37 -30.93 -39.43
CA ASN A 231 -2.35 -30.07 -38.83
C ASN A 231 -2.97 -28.84 -38.15
N LEU A 232 -3.97 -28.24 -38.78
CA LEU A 232 -4.71 -27.10 -38.21
C LEU A 232 -5.44 -27.48 -36.92
N ASN A 233 -6.14 -28.61 -36.90
CA ASN A 233 -6.83 -29.08 -35.70
C ASN A 233 -5.86 -29.42 -34.57
N CYS A 234 -4.70 -30.02 -34.89
CA CYS A 234 -3.68 -30.33 -33.90
C CYS A 234 -3.06 -29.05 -33.31
N LEU A 235 -2.76 -28.05 -34.15
CA LEU A 235 -2.32 -26.73 -33.68
C LEU A 235 -3.37 -26.05 -32.78
N GLU A 236 -4.66 -26.16 -33.13
CA GLU A 236 -5.74 -25.61 -32.32
C GLU A 236 -5.86 -26.32 -30.95
N ASP A 237 -5.74 -27.66 -30.92
CA ASP A 237 -5.74 -28.45 -29.69
C ASP A 237 -4.58 -28.06 -28.76
N LEU A 238 -3.35 -28.03 -29.28
CA LEU A 238 -2.15 -27.66 -28.51
C LEU A 238 -2.28 -26.25 -27.93
N ASN A 239 -2.73 -25.28 -28.73
CA ASN A 239 -2.96 -23.91 -28.28
C ASN A 239 -4.08 -23.80 -27.23
N THR A 240 -5.14 -24.61 -27.37
CA THR A 240 -6.27 -24.63 -26.43
C THR A 240 -5.85 -25.22 -25.09
N ARG A 241 -5.12 -26.34 -25.10
CA ARG A 241 -4.57 -26.99 -23.90
C ARG A 241 -3.60 -26.08 -23.17
N TRP A 242 -2.70 -25.40 -23.90
CA TRP A 242 -1.80 -24.39 -23.33
C TRP A 242 -2.58 -23.26 -22.63
N LYS A 243 -3.63 -22.70 -23.26
CA LYS A 243 -4.45 -21.64 -22.63
C LYS A 243 -5.14 -22.12 -21.36
N LEU A 244 -5.70 -23.34 -21.36
CA LEU A 244 -6.35 -23.91 -20.18
C LEU A 244 -5.36 -24.18 -19.04
N LEU A 245 -4.14 -24.60 -19.39
CA LEU A 245 -3.06 -24.80 -18.44
C LEU A 245 -2.61 -23.45 -17.84
N GLN A 246 -2.43 -22.42 -18.67
CA GLN A 246 -2.07 -21.07 -18.23
C GLN A 246 -3.08 -20.51 -17.22
N VAL A 247 -4.38 -20.58 -17.52
CA VAL A 247 -5.44 -20.11 -16.61
C VAL A 247 -5.39 -20.86 -15.27
N ALA A 248 -5.19 -22.17 -15.30
CA ALA A 248 -5.14 -22.97 -14.08
C ALA A 248 -3.90 -22.68 -13.23
N ILE A 249 -2.75 -22.44 -13.87
CA ILE A 249 -1.52 -22.06 -13.18
C ILE A 249 -1.66 -20.66 -12.57
N ASP A 250 -2.17 -19.68 -13.31
CA ASP A 250 -2.40 -18.32 -12.81
C ASP A 250 -3.34 -18.32 -11.59
N GLU A 251 -4.42 -19.11 -11.65
CA GLU A 251 -5.33 -19.29 -10.52
C GLU A 251 -4.65 -19.97 -9.33
N ARG A 252 -3.81 -20.98 -9.55
CA ARG A 252 -3.03 -21.62 -8.48
C ARG A 252 -2.05 -20.66 -7.82
N ILE A 253 -1.33 -19.86 -8.61
CA ILE A 253 -0.41 -18.83 -8.12
C ILE A 253 -1.17 -17.79 -7.28
N ARG A 254 -2.36 -17.38 -7.73
CA ARG A 254 -3.23 -16.45 -6.99
C ARG A 254 -3.63 -17.03 -5.63
N GLN A 255 -4.12 -18.27 -5.61
CA GLN A 255 -4.51 -18.94 -4.36
C GLN A 255 -3.34 -19.13 -3.40
N LEU A 256 -2.15 -19.49 -3.90
CA LEU A 256 -0.94 -19.62 -3.07
C LEU A 256 -0.49 -18.25 -2.51
N HIS A 257 -0.56 -17.18 -3.30
CA HIS A 257 -0.26 -15.81 -2.81
C HIS A 257 -1.27 -15.32 -1.76
N GLU A 258 -2.55 -15.63 -1.93
CA GLU A 258 -3.61 -15.32 -0.96
C GLU A 258 -3.37 -16.08 0.34
N ALA A 259 -3.14 -17.39 0.26
CA ALA A 259 -2.82 -18.20 1.44
C ALA A 259 -1.52 -17.75 2.13
N HIS A 260 -0.48 -17.39 1.37
CA HIS A 260 0.77 -16.89 1.95
C HIS A 260 0.60 -15.51 2.60
N ARG A 261 -0.26 -14.64 2.06
CA ARG A 261 -0.61 -13.35 2.66
C ARG A 261 -1.39 -13.51 3.96
N ASP A 262 -2.36 -14.41 3.95
CA ASP A 262 -3.35 -14.54 5.02
C ASP A 262 -2.87 -15.46 6.15
N PHE A 263 -2.01 -16.43 5.83
CA PHE A 263 -1.56 -17.44 6.79
C PHE A 263 -0.04 -17.58 6.87
N GLY A 264 0.73 -16.89 6.02
CA GLY A 264 2.20 -16.95 6.06
C GLY A 264 2.78 -16.50 7.41
N PRO A 265 4.09 -16.73 7.65
CA PRO A 265 4.76 -16.38 8.89
C PRO A 265 4.77 -14.88 9.23
N THR A 266 4.36 -14.02 8.27
CA THR A 266 4.17 -12.58 8.45
C THR A 266 2.72 -12.17 8.67
N SER A 267 1.79 -13.12 8.67
CA SER A 267 0.35 -12.87 8.78
C SER A 267 -0.06 -12.54 10.23
N GLN A 268 -0.92 -11.54 10.39
CA GLN A 268 -1.50 -11.18 11.68
C GLN A 268 -2.77 -12.01 11.99
N HIS A 269 -3.00 -13.12 11.28
CA HIS A 269 -4.27 -13.86 11.33
C HIS A 269 -4.51 -14.50 12.69
N PHE A 270 -3.46 -14.90 13.43
CA PHE A 270 -3.63 -15.41 14.79
C PHE A 270 -4.35 -14.39 15.71
N LEU A 271 -4.17 -13.09 15.45
CA LEU A 271 -4.82 -12.00 16.18
C LEU A 271 -6.28 -11.79 15.77
N SER A 272 -6.80 -12.41 14.71
CA SER A 272 -8.23 -12.32 14.36
C SER A 272 -9.14 -12.82 15.49
N THR A 273 -8.63 -13.75 16.30
CA THR A 273 -9.32 -14.32 17.47
C THR A 273 -9.38 -13.38 18.69
N SER A 274 -8.70 -12.22 18.64
CA SER A 274 -8.74 -11.21 19.71
C SER A 274 -10.13 -10.59 19.88
N VAL A 275 -10.91 -10.56 18.79
CA VAL A 275 -12.27 -10.04 18.72
C VAL A 275 -13.27 -11.15 18.42
N GLN A 276 -14.54 -10.89 18.75
CA GLN A 276 -15.66 -11.79 18.51
C GLN A 276 -16.83 -10.99 17.92
N GLY A 277 -17.76 -11.67 17.24
CA GLY A 277 -18.95 -11.05 16.66
C GLY A 277 -19.69 -10.17 17.69
N PRO A 278 -20.07 -8.93 17.33
CA PRO A 278 -20.18 -8.35 15.99
C PRO A 278 -18.91 -7.68 15.45
N TRP A 279 -17.76 -7.84 16.10
CA TRP A 279 -16.50 -7.20 15.72
C TRP A 279 -15.62 -8.08 14.83
N GLU A 280 -14.95 -7.46 13.88
CA GLU A 280 -13.96 -8.06 13.01
C GLU A 280 -12.67 -7.23 13.02
N ARG A 281 -11.52 -7.90 13.09
CA ARG A 281 -10.21 -7.27 12.99
C ARG A 281 -9.75 -7.28 11.54
N ALA A 282 -9.46 -6.11 11.00
CA ALA A 282 -9.00 -5.92 9.63
C ALA A 282 -7.66 -5.19 9.58
N ILE A 283 -6.96 -5.27 8.44
CA ILE A 283 -5.66 -4.65 8.22
C ILE A 283 -5.76 -3.60 7.12
N SER A 284 -5.30 -2.38 7.41
CA SER A 284 -5.24 -1.29 6.42
C SER A 284 -4.11 -1.53 5.41
N PRO A 285 -4.09 -0.81 4.26
CA PRO A 285 -2.98 -0.90 3.29
C PRO A 285 -1.60 -0.62 3.91
N ASN A 286 -1.56 0.23 4.93
CA ASN A 286 -0.35 0.58 5.68
C ASN A 286 0.02 -0.46 6.76
N LYS A 287 -0.59 -1.65 6.74
CA LYS A 287 -0.38 -2.76 7.70
C LYS A 287 -0.81 -2.46 9.14
N VAL A 288 -1.54 -1.35 9.36
CA VAL A 288 -2.10 -0.97 10.64
C VAL A 288 -3.43 -1.68 10.89
N PRO A 289 -3.61 -2.37 12.03
CA PRO A 289 -4.88 -3.00 12.36
C PRO A 289 -5.95 -1.96 12.70
N TYR A 290 -7.18 -2.24 12.29
CA TYR A 290 -8.39 -1.52 12.65
C TYR A 290 -9.53 -2.51 12.84
N TYR A 291 -10.61 -2.05 13.47
CA TYR A 291 -11.72 -2.90 13.89
C TYR A 291 -12.99 -2.44 13.23
N ILE A 292 -13.76 -3.40 12.72
CA ILE A 292 -15.02 -3.19 12.03
C ILE A 292 -16.12 -3.73 12.94
N ASN A 293 -17.12 -2.92 13.24
CA ASN A 293 -18.33 -3.35 13.93
C ASN A 293 -19.46 -3.50 12.92
N HIS A 294 -19.86 -4.74 12.65
CA HIS A 294 -20.88 -5.06 11.64
C HIS A 294 -22.30 -4.66 12.06
N GLU A 295 -22.58 -4.59 13.36
CA GLU A 295 -23.89 -4.20 13.89
C GLU A 295 -24.13 -2.69 13.74
N THR A 296 -23.10 -1.89 14.04
CA THR A 296 -23.18 -0.41 13.96
C THR A 296 -22.69 0.15 12.63
N GLN A 297 -22.12 -0.68 11.76
CA GLN A 297 -21.52 -0.29 10.49
C GLN A 297 -20.45 0.82 10.65
N THR A 298 -19.61 0.67 11.68
CA THR A 298 -18.54 1.63 11.98
C THR A 298 -17.18 0.94 11.93
N THR A 299 -16.14 1.75 11.71
CA THR A 299 -14.75 1.32 11.81
C THR A 299 -14.02 2.19 12.83
N CYS A 300 -13.10 1.60 13.60
CA CYS A 300 -12.30 2.32 14.58
C CYS A 300 -10.87 1.77 14.66
N TRP A 301 -9.92 2.63 15.03
CA TRP A 301 -8.54 2.20 15.27
C TRP A 301 -8.37 1.47 16.60
N ASP A 302 -9.23 1.76 17.57
CA ASP A 302 -9.15 1.20 18.91
C ASP A 302 -9.81 -0.17 18.97
N HIS A 303 -9.13 -1.13 19.60
CA HIS A 303 -9.73 -2.43 19.91
C HIS A 303 -10.98 -2.21 20.78
N PRO A 304 -12.09 -2.97 20.61
CA PRO A 304 -13.30 -2.76 21.40
C PRO A 304 -13.06 -2.80 22.91
N LYS A 305 -12.29 -3.78 23.40
CA LYS A 305 -11.88 -3.84 24.82
C LYS A 305 -10.97 -2.69 25.26
N MET A 306 -10.16 -2.08 24.37
CA MET A 306 -9.41 -0.86 24.70
C MET A 306 -10.38 0.32 24.86
N THR A 307 -11.38 0.42 24.00
CA THR A 307 -12.42 1.45 24.08
C THR A 307 -13.19 1.35 25.39
N GLU A 308 -13.64 0.15 25.75
CA GLU A 308 -14.30 -0.12 27.04
C GLU A 308 -13.39 0.22 28.23
N LEU A 309 -12.11 -0.14 28.14
CA LEU A 309 -11.13 0.17 29.17
C LEU A 309 -10.97 1.68 29.35
N TYR A 310 -10.76 2.45 28.27
CA TYR A 310 -10.64 3.91 28.31
C TYR A 310 -11.91 4.58 28.85
N GLN A 311 -13.09 4.10 28.47
CA GLN A 311 -14.35 4.59 29.04
C GLN A 311 -14.40 4.36 30.55
N SER A 312 -13.99 3.18 31.02
CA SER A 312 -13.93 2.87 32.46
C SER A 312 -12.91 3.71 33.25
N LEU A 313 -11.94 4.34 32.57
CA LEU A 313 -10.99 5.27 33.21
C LEU A 313 -11.66 6.58 33.61
N ALA A 314 -12.80 6.93 33.02
CA ALA A 314 -13.54 8.15 33.35
C ALA A 314 -14.05 8.16 34.80
N ASP A 315 -14.32 6.98 35.38
CA ASP A 315 -14.74 6.83 36.78
C ASP A 315 -13.71 7.37 37.78
N LEU A 316 -12.44 7.44 37.37
CA LEU A 316 -11.32 7.92 38.18
C LEU A 316 -11.14 9.45 38.09
N ASN A 317 -11.92 10.15 37.27
CA ASN A 317 -11.82 11.61 37.13
C ASN A 317 -12.20 12.38 38.41
N ASN A 318 -12.90 11.72 39.33
CA ASN A 318 -13.22 12.28 40.65
C ASN A 318 -12.02 12.38 41.60
N VAL A 319 -10.90 11.71 41.30
CA VAL A 319 -9.67 11.78 42.12
C VAL A 319 -9.06 13.17 41.97
N ARG A 320 -9.05 13.93 43.06
CA ARG A 320 -8.65 15.35 43.05
C ARG A 320 -7.18 15.58 42.67
N PHE A 321 -6.29 14.67 43.09
CA PHE A 321 -4.86 14.79 42.87
C PHE A 321 -4.46 14.13 41.56
N SER A 322 -3.94 14.91 40.62
CA SER A 322 -3.64 14.46 39.25
C SER A 322 -2.64 13.30 39.21
N ALA A 323 -1.56 13.34 39.99
CA ALA A 323 -0.57 12.28 39.99
C ALA A 323 -1.17 10.92 40.40
N TYR A 324 -2.04 10.89 41.44
CA TYR A 324 -2.75 9.67 41.84
C TYR A 324 -3.80 9.25 40.81
N ARG A 325 -4.55 10.21 40.25
CA ARG A 325 -5.54 9.93 39.20
C ARG A 325 -4.89 9.22 38.00
N THR A 326 -3.81 9.79 37.47
CA THR A 326 -3.05 9.22 36.36
C THR A 326 -2.46 7.87 36.74
N ALA A 327 -1.87 7.74 37.92
CA ALA A 327 -1.32 6.47 38.40
C ALA A 327 -2.39 5.37 38.54
N MET A 328 -3.59 5.69 39.04
CA MET A 328 -4.70 4.74 39.14
C MET A 328 -5.22 4.34 37.75
N LYS A 329 -5.32 5.29 36.81
CA LYS A 329 -5.64 5.01 35.40
C LYS A 329 -4.62 4.06 34.78
N LEU A 330 -3.33 4.35 34.96
CA LEU A 330 -2.24 3.51 34.49
C LEU A 330 -2.22 2.15 35.17
N ARG A 331 -2.56 2.05 36.47
CA ARG A 331 -2.66 0.75 37.16
C ARG A 331 -3.76 -0.13 36.58
N ARG A 332 -4.92 0.46 36.25
CA ARG A 332 -6.02 -0.28 35.60
C ARG A 332 -5.63 -0.75 34.20
N LEU A 333 -4.96 0.10 33.44
CA LEU A 333 -4.39 -0.24 32.13
C LEU A 333 -3.32 -1.34 32.25
N GLN A 334 -2.38 -1.20 33.18
CA GLN A 334 -1.29 -2.14 33.42
C GLN A 334 -1.82 -3.57 33.67
N LYS A 335 -2.86 -3.70 34.50
CA LYS A 335 -3.54 -4.98 34.76
C LYS A 335 -4.28 -5.53 33.54
N ALA A 336 -4.99 -4.67 32.81
CA ALA A 336 -5.72 -5.07 31.61
C ALA A 336 -4.79 -5.57 30.49
N LEU A 337 -3.55 -5.04 30.45
CA LEU A 337 -2.50 -5.49 29.55
C LEU A 337 -1.62 -6.61 30.14
N CYS A 338 -1.88 -7.06 31.37
CA CYS A 338 -1.04 -8.05 32.09
C CYS A 338 0.44 -7.66 32.25
N LEU A 339 0.81 -6.40 32.07
CA LEU A 339 2.20 -5.94 32.21
C LEU A 339 2.65 -5.91 33.68
N ASP A 340 1.73 -5.95 34.64
CA ASP A 340 2.05 -6.14 36.04
C ASP A 340 2.52 -7.56 36.40
N LEU A 341 2.46 -8.49 35.44
CA LEU A 341 3.06 -9.82 35.53
C LEU A 341 4.46 -9.88 34.90
N LEU A 342 4.83 -8.92 34.06
CA LEU A 342 6.09 -8.90 33.31
C LEU A 342 7.28 -8.46 34.17
N SER A 343 8.28 -9.33 34.36
CA SER A 343 9.55 -8.96 35.01
C SER A 343 10.46 -8.16 34.07
N LEU A 344 11.41 -7.40 34.64
CA LEU A 344 12.41 -6.71 33.81
C LEU A 344 13.32 -7.69 33.06
N SER A 345 13.68 -8.81 33.68
CA SER A 345 14.51 -9.83 33.04
C SER A 345 13.82 -10.43 31.83
N ALA A 346 12.58 -10.90 31.96
CA ALA A 346 11.81 -11.47 30.85
C ALA A 346 11.59 -10.44 29.72
N ALA A 347 11.34 -9.17 30.07
CA ALA A 347 11.26 -8.11 29.08
C ALA A 347 12.59 -7.92 28.32
N CYS A 348 13.74 -7.93 29.02
CA CYS A 348 15.06 -7.86 28.38
C CYS A 348 15.34 -9.08 27.50
N ASP A 349 15.01 -10.28 27.98
CA ASP A 349 15.23 -11.53 27.24
C ASP A 349 14.48 -11.52 25.91
N ALA A 350 13.20 -11.09 25.92
CA ALA A 350 12.42 -10.92 24.70
C ALA A 350 13.00 -9.83 23.77
N LEU A 351 13.43 -8.69 24.31
CA LEU A 351 14.03 -7.61 23.52
C LEU A 351 15.35 -8.06 22.85
N ASP A 352 16.16 -8.86 23.54
CA ASP A 352 17.42 -9.38 23.02
C ASP A 352 17.20 -10.48 21.98
N GLN A 353 16.23 -11.38 22.17
CA GLN A 353 15.84 -12.40 21.18
C GLN A 353 15.42 -11.78 19.83
N HIS A 354 14.72 -10.65 19.88
CA HIS A 354 14.28 -9.91 18.69
C HIS A 354 15.31 -8.89 18.17
N ASN A 355 16.54 -8.90 18.68
CA ASN A 355 17.64 -8.02 18.29
C ASN A 355 17.32 -6.51 18.38
N LEU A 356 16.48 -6.10 19.33
CA LEU A 356 16.02 -4.73 19.51
C LEU A 356 17.03 -3.88 20.29
N LYS A 357 18.27 -3.80 19.79
CA LYS A 357 19.40 -3.13 20.46
C LYS A 357 19.56 -1.67 20.05
N GLN A 358 19.27 -1.31 18.80
CA GLN A 358 19.41 0.06 18.30
C GLN A 358 18.17 0.90 18.60
N ASN A 359 18.29 1.82 19.57
CA ASN A 359 17.15 2.57 20.11
C ASN A 359 16.55 3.61 19.14
N ASP A 360 17.34 4.11 18.18
CA ASP A 360 16.91 5.09 17.18
C ASP A 360 16.20 4.45 15.97
N GLN A 361 16.32 3.12 15.80
CA GLN A 361 15.69 2.40 14.71
C GLN A 361 14.16 2.37 14.87
N SER A 362 13.45 2.44 13.75
CA SER A 362 12.00 2.22 13.72
C SER A 362 11.67 0.73 13.68
N MET A 363 10.74 0.30 14.53
CA MET A 363 10.08 -0.99 14.49
C MET A 363 8.77 -0.87 13.72
N ASP A 364 8.52 -1.81 12.80
CA ASP A 364 7.21 -1.96 12.17
C ASP A 364 6.24 -2.76 13.05
N ILE A 365 4.96 -2.79 12.66
CA ILE A 365 3.92 -3.50 13.41
C ILE A 365 4.20 -4.99 13.59
N LEU A 366 4.80 -5.65 12.59
CA LEU A 366 5.08 -7.08 12.68
C LEU A 366 6.17 -7.36 13.71
N GLN A 367 7.23 -6.54 13.74
CA GLN A 367 8.27 -6.62 14.76
C GLN A 367 7.71 -6.37 16.18
N ILE A 368 6.77 -5.44 16.33
CA ILE A 368 6.08 -5.20 17.60
C ILE A 368 5.27 -6.44 18.01
N ILE A 369 4.46 -6.98 17.09
CA ILE A 369 3.64 -8.17 17.33
C ILE A 369 4.52 -9.34 17.74
N ASN A 370 5.59 -9.65 17.00
CA ASN A 370 6.46 -10.78 17.29
C ASN A 370 7.11 -10.67 18.67
N CYS A 371 7.59 -9.48 19.04
CA CYS A 371 8.18 -9.26 20.36
C CYS A 371 7.12 -9.38 21.49
N LEU A 372 5.92 -8.83 21.29
CA LEU A 372 4.83 -8.96 22.24
C LEU A 372 4.34 -10.41 22.37
N THR A 373 4.26 -11.17 21.27
CA THR A 373 3.90 -12.59 21.29
C THR A 373 4.89 -13.37 22.15
N THR A 374 6.20 -13.19 21.94
CA THR A 374 7.22 -13.83 22.81
C THR A 374 7.04 -13.47 24.29
N ILE A 375 6.74 -12.20 24.60
CA ILE A 375 6.47 -11.76 25.97
C ILE A 375 5.24 -12.48 26.55
N TYR A 376 4.12 -12.48 25.82
CA TYR A 376 2.87 -13.02 26.34
C TYR A 376 2.81 -14.55 26.35
N ASP A 377 3.48 -15.24 25.43
CA ASP A 377 3.65 -16.70 25.46
C ASP A 377 4.39 -17.13 26.73
N GLN A 378 5.48 -16.43 27.08
CA GLN A 378 6.19 -16.69 28.32
C GLN A 378 5.31 -16.42 29.55
N LEU A 379 4.53 -15.33 29.54
CA LEU A 379 3.62 -15.02 30.64
C LEU A 379 2.46 -16.02 30.77
N GLU A 380 1.95 -16.55 29.65
CA GLU A 380 0.92 -17.60 29.67
C GLU A 380 1.46 -18.87 30.32
N GLN A 381 2.68 -19.28 29.98
CA GLN A 381 3.35 -20.45 30.57
C GLN A 381 3.57 -20.31 32.08
N GLU A 382 3.90 -19.09 32.56
CA GLU A 382 4.11 -18.80 33.98
C GLU A 382 2.77 -18.64 34.75
N HIS A 383 1.71 -18.23 34.07
CA HIS A 383 0.44 -17.81 34.68
C HIS A 383 -0.79 -18.36 33.92
N ASN A 384 -0.93 -19.69 33.94
CA ASN A 384 -2.03 -20.41 33.29
C ASN A 384 -3.41 -19.78 33.57
N ASN A 385 -4.21 -19.60 32.50
CA ASN A 385 -5.56 -19.04 32.49
C ASN A 385 -5.70 -17.53 32.79
N LEU A 386 -4.61 -16.81 33.12
CA LEU A 386 -4.67 -15.35 33.34
C LEU A 386 -4.38 -14.55 32.07
N VAL A 387 -3.61 -15.11 31.15
CA VAL A 387 -3.16 -14.44 29.91
C VAL A 387 -3.85 -15.08 28.72
N ASN A 388 -4.55 -14.27 27.94
CA ASN A 388 -5.03 -14.67 26.62
C ASN A 388 -4.09 -14.03 25.60
N VAL A 389 -3.17 -14.81 25.04
CA VAL A 389 -2.07 -14.30 24.21
C VAL A 389 -2.57 -13.44 23.04
N PRO A 390 -3.51 -13.90 22.16
CA PRO A 390 -3.99 -13.07 21.06
C PRO A 390 -4.58 -11.73 21.51
N LEU A 391 -5.38 -11.74 22.58
CA LEU A 391 -6.00 -10.52 23.10
C LEU A 391 -4.96 -9.57 23.71
N CYS A 392 -4.03 -10.09 24.52
CA CYS A 392 -3.01 -9.28 25.19
C CYS A 392 -2.05 -8.63 24.18
N VAL A 393 -1.64 -9.37 23.14
CA VAL A 393 -0.81 -8.83 22.05
C VAL A 393 -1.53 -7.68 21.34
N ASP A 394 -2.78 -7.89 20.92
CA ASP A 394 -3.52 -6.90 20.13
C ASP A 394 -3.89 -5.65 20.96
N MET A 395 -4.26 -5.84 22.23
CA MET A 395 -4.51 -4.76 23.19
C MET A 395 -3.25 -3.93 23.48
N CYS A 396 -2.11 -4.60 23.69
CA CYS A 396 -0.84 -3.92 23.99
C CYS A 396 -0.28 -3.21 22.75
N LEU A 397 -0.39 -3.82 21.57
CA LEU A 397 -0.11 -3.18 20.29
C LEU A 397 -0.96 -1.92 20.12
N ASN A 398 -2.28 -2.03 20.33
CA ASN A 398 -3.20 -0.91 20.23
C ASN A 398 -2.80 0.24 21.16
N TRP A 399 -2.48 -0.07 22.43
CA TRP A 399 -2.00 0.91 23.39
C TRP A 399 -0.69 1.59 22.96
N LEU A 400 0.31 0.82 22.50
CA LEU A 400 1.59 1.35 22.04
C LEU A 400 1.43 2.27 20.83
N LEU A 401 0.59 1.90 19.86
CA LEU A 401 0.29 2.74 18.69
C LEU A 401 -0.47 4.02 19.12
N ASN A 402 -1.37 3.92 20.09
CA ASN A 402 -2.04 5.08 20.66
C ASN A 402 -1.07 6.06 21.32
N VAL A 403 -0.06 5.57 22.04
CA VAL A 403 0.93 6.43 22.71
C VAL A 403 1.96 6.99 21.72
N TYR A 404 2.45 6.19 20.77
CA TYR A 404 3.66 6.50 20.00
C TYR A 404 3.46 6.62 18.47
N ASP A 405 2.32 6.19 17.92
CA ASP A 405 1.99 6.26 16.48
C ASP A 405 0.55 6.76 16.27
N THR A 406 0.25 7.94 16.81
CA THR A 406 -1.07 8.59 16.68
C THR A 406 -1.47 8.83 15.22
N GLY A 407 -0.50 9.04 14.34
CA GLY A 407 -0.70 9.20 12.89
C GLY A 407 -0.92 7.90 12.12
N ARG A 408 -0.86 6.73 12.79
CA ARG A 408 -1.02 5.40 12.16
C ARG A 408 -0.10 5.21 10.96
N THR A 409 1.16 5.57 11.13
CA THR A 409 2.23 5.37 10.13
C THR A 409 2.66 3.90 10.04
N GLY A 410 2.33 3.10 11.06
CA GLY A 410 2.69 1.68 11.15
C GLY A 410 4.09 1.44 11.71
N ARG A 411 4.70 2.45 12.34
CA ARG A 411 6.05 2.36 12.90
C ARG A 411 6.21 3.15 14.20
N ILE A 412 7.02 2.64 15.12
CA ILE A 412 7.45 3.34 16.36
C ILE A 412 8.95 3.16 16.55
N ARG A 413 9.62 4.03 17.33
CA ARG A 413 11.04 3.81 17.67
C ARG A 413 11.20 2.66 18.68
N VAL A 414 12.31 1.93 18.59
CA VAL A 414 12.69 0.91 19.59
C VAL A 414 12.75 1.52 21.00
N LEU A 415 13.28 2.74 21.16
CA LEU A 415 13.28 3.45 22.45
C LEU A 415 11.88 3.61 23.02
N SER A 416 10.90 3.96 22.18
CA SER A 416 9.52 4.21 22.59
C SER A 416 8.84 2.92 23.01
N PHE A 417 9.03 1.83 22.25
CA PHE A 417 8.57 0.49 22.63
C PHE A 417 9.09 0.08 24.01
N LYS A 418 10.41 0.17 24.22
CA LYS A 418 11.06 -0.12 25.51
C LYS A 418 10.53 0.76 26.63
N THR A 419 10.37 2.06 26.38
CA THR A 419 9.88 3.03 27.38
C THR A 419 8.48 2.67 27.84
N GLY A 420 7.57 2.34 26.92
CA GLY A 420 6.20 1.91 27.25
C GLY A 420 6.19 0.62 28.07
N VAL A 421 6.79 -0.45 27.55
CA VAL A 421 6.76 -1.78 28.17
C VAL A 421 7.44 -1.77 29.54
N VAL A 422 8.64 -1.19 29.65
CA VAL A 422 9.40 -1.19 30.92
C VAL A 422 8.80 -0.24 31.96
N SER A 423 8.20 0.88 31.55
CA SER A 423 7.50 1.76 32.52
C SER A 423 6.36 1.01 33.21
N LEU A 424 5.64 0.15 32.48
CA LEU A 424 4.49 -0.59 32.99
C LEU A 424 4.82 -2.03 33.46
N CYS A 425 6.07 -2.50 33.42
CA CYS A 425 6.40 -3.84 33.92
C CYS A 425 6.36 -3.91 35.47
N LYS A 426 6.52 -5.09 36.07
CA LYS A 426 6.46 -5.33 37.54
C LYS A 426 7.76 -5.05 38.29
N ALA A 427 8.81 -4.63 37.59
CA ALA A 427 10.13 -4.41 38.18
C ALA A 427 10.16 -3.32 39.26
N HIS A 428 11.19 -3.30 40.10
CA HIS A 428 11.38 -2.22 41.07
C HIS A 428 11.59 -0.86 40.36
N LEU A 429 11.17 0.22 41.03
CA LEU A 429 11.21 1.56 40.45
C LEU A 429 12.63 1.99 40.07
N GLU A 430 13.60 1.72 40.93
CA GLU A 430 15.00 2.06 40.68
C GLU A 430 15.57 1.29 39.47
N ASP A 431 15.21 0.01 39.33
CA ASP A 431 15.65 -0.83 38.21
C ASP A 431 15.09 -0.30 36.88
N LYS A 432 13.82 0.13 36.87
CA LYS A 432 13.22 0.79 35.70
C LYS A 432 13.97 2.06 35.32
N TYR A 433 14.28 2.92 36.30
CA TYR A 433 15.04 4.14 36.04
C TYR A 433 16.44 3.85 35.50
N ARG A 434 17.16 2.90 36.09
CA ARG A 434 18.49 2.48 35.62
C ARG A 434 18.43 1.94 34.20
N TYR A 435 17.45 1.08 33.91
CA TYR A 435 17.25 0.52 32.59
C TYR A 435 16.97 1.61 31.55
N LEU A 436 15.99 2.47 31.82
CA LEU A 436 15.58 3.54 30.91
C LEU A 436 16.69 4.56 30.67
N PHE A 437 17.43 4.94 31.71
CA PHE A 437 18.61 5.80 31.59
C PHE A 437 19.68 5.16 30.70
N LYS A 438 19.96 3.87 30.89
CA LYS A 438 20.91 3.12 30.06
C LYS A 438 20.52 3.09 28.58
N GLN A 439 19.24 3.18 28.24
CA GLN A 439 18.80 3.20 26.83
C GLN A 439 19.19 4.51 26.11
N VAL A 440 19.33 5.62 26.83
CA VAL A 440 19.67 6.93 26.22
C VAL A 440 21.12 7.36 26.46
N ALA A 441 21.75 6.85 27.51
CA ALA A 441 23.16 7.10 27.80
C ALA A 441 24.09 6.60 26.69
N SER A 442 25.29 7.17 26.62
CA SER A 442 26.38 6.70 25.76
C SER A 442 26.86 5.30 26.19
N SER A 443 27.67 4.66 25.35
CA SER A 443 28.36 3.42 25.70
C SER A 443 29.26 3.55 26.94
N THR A 444 29.70 4.77 27.25
CA THR A 444 30.50 5.11 28.44
C THR A 444 29.64 5.40 29.68
N GLY A 445 28.30 5.39 29.57
CA GLY A 445 27.39 5.59 30.70
C GLY A 445 27.02 7.05 31.00
N PHE A 446 27.41 7.99 30.14
CA PHE A 446 27.12 9.42 30.28
C PHE A 446 25.90 9.84 29.46
N CYS A 447 25.15 10.81 29.96
CA CYS A 447 23.93 11.31 29.33
C CYS A 447 23.96 12.84 29.28
N ASP A 448 23.86 13.40 28.07
CA ASP A 448 23.76 14.84 27.83
C ASP A 448 22.29 15.32 27.87
N GLN A 449 22.07 16.63 27.72
CA GLN A 449 20.71 17.21 27.74
C GLN A 449 19.81 16.63 26.64
N ARG A 450 20.36 16.36 25.46
CA ARG A 450 19.61 15.84 24.31
C ARG A 450 19.11 14.42 24.60
N ARG A 451 20.00 13.54 25.09
CA ARG A 451 19.71 12.15 25.44
C ARG A 451 18.69 12.04 26.57
N LEU A 452 18.83 12.86 27.62
CA LEU A 452 17.82 12.94 28.67
C LEU A 452 16.48 13.43 28.10
N GLY A 453 16.52 14.41 27.19
CA GLY A 453 15.36 14.89 26.46
C GLY A 453 14.62 13.77 25.72
N LEU A 454 15.32 12.86 25.04
CA LEU A 454 14.71 11.71 24.36
C LEU A 454 13.93 10.81 25.33
N LEU A 455 14.52 10.51 26.50
CA LEU A 455 13.84 9.68 27.52
C LEU A 455 12.60 10.37 28.08
N LEU A 456 12.71 11.64 28.45
CA LEU A 456 11.58 12.40 29.01
C LEU A 456 10.48 12.60 27.98
N HIS A 457 10.85 12.85 26.72
CA HIS A 457 9.92 12.96 25.60
C HIS A 457 9.11 11.67 25.41
N ASP A 458 9.73 10.49 25.47
CA ASP A 458 9.01 9.22 25.31
C ASP A 458 8.19 8.85 26.55
N SER A 459 8.67 9.25 27.73
CA SER A 459 7.97 9.02 28.99
C SER A 459 6.71 9.88 29.12
N ILE A 460 6.75 11.14 28.68
CA ILE A 460 5.61 12.07 28.80
C ILE A 460 4.45 11.72 27.85
N GLN A 461 4.69 10.93 26.80
CA GLN A 461 3.63 10.47 25.91
C GLN A 461 2.59 9.58 26.64
N ILE A 462 3.02 8.82 27.65
CA ILE A 462 2.15 7.91 28.41
C ILE A 462 1.03 8.68 29.12
N PRO A 463 1.30 9.68 29.99
CA PRO A 463 0.24 10.50 30.57
C PRO A 463 -0.45 11.42 29.56
N ARG A 464 0.20 11.78 28.44
CA ARG A 464 -0.43 12.52 27.34
C ARG A 464 -1.55 11.71 26.71
N GLN A 465 -1.36 10.42 26.47
CA GLN A 465 -2.41 9.55 25.93
C GLN A 465 -3.63 9.40 26.85
N LEU A 466 -3.46 9.66 28.16
CA LEU A 466 -4.57 9.70 29.12
C LEU A 466 -5.23 11.08 29.24
N GLY A 467 -4.78 12.08 28.48
CA GLY A 467 -5.27 13.46 28.57
C GLY A 467 -4.79 14.21 29.82
N GLU A 468 -3.74 13.73 30.51
CA GLU A 468 -3.32 14.26 31.82
C GLU A 468 -2.01 15.07 31.76
N VAL A 469 -1.41 15.24 30.58
CA VAL A 469 -0.08 15.87 30.38
C VAL A 469 0.04 17.29 30.97
N ALA A 470 -1.03 18.07 30.99
CA ALA A 470 -1.03 19.41 31.58
C ALA A 470 -0.64 19.40 33.07
N SER A 471 -0.90 18.29 33.78
CA SER A 471 -0.51 18.11 35.17
C SER A 471 0.97 17.76 35.35
N PHE A 472 1.71 17.47 34.26
CA PHE A 472 3.08 16.94 34.30
C PHE A 472 4.09 17.88 33.62
N GLY A 473 3.79 19.18 33.55
CA GLY A 473 4.66 20.20 32.94
C GLY A 473 4.34 20.50 31.47
N GLY A 474 3.31 19.86 30.90
CA GLY A 474 2.98 20.01 29.48
C GLY A 474 3.78 19.04 28.60
N SER A 475 3.60 19.15 27.28
CA SER A 475 4.30 18.31 26.29
C SER A 475 5.76 18.72 26.09
N ASN A 476 6.11 19.96 26.42
CA ASN A 476 7.47 20.49 26.36
C ASN A 476 8.27 19.97 27.56
N ILE A 477 9.33 19.20 27.30
CA ILE A 477 10.13 18.52 28.32
C ILE A 477 11.38 19.31 28.71
N GLU A 478 11.69 20.38 27.99
CA GLU A 478 12.91 21.16 28.11
C GLU A 478 13.07 21.81 29.50
N PRO A 479 12.00 22.32 30.17
CA PRO A 479 12.10 22.75 31.56
C PRO A 479 12.56 21.65 32.51
N SER A 480 12.09 20.41 32.33
CA SER A 480 12.49 19.28 33.15
C SER A 480 13.95 18.87 32.88
N VAL A 481 14.38 18.90 31.62
CA VAL A 481 15.80 18.69 31.26
C VAL A 481 16.68 19.74 31.94
N ARG A 482 16.35 21.03 31.80
CA ARG A 482 17.09 22.12 32.44
C ARG A 482 17.13 21.96 33.97
N SER A 483 16.01 21.59 34.59
CA SER A 483 15.94 21.34 36.04
C SER A 483 16.89 20.22 36.48
N CYS A 484 16.97 19.13 35.73
CA CYS A 484 17.90 18.03 36.03
C CYS A 484 19.37 18.48 35.93
N PHE A 485 19.71 19.25 34.90
CA PHE A 485 21.08 19.73 34.69
C PHE A 485 21.48 20.85 35.66
N GLN A 486 20.54 21.68 36.09
CA GLN A 486 20.74 22.63 37.20
C GLN A 486 20.99 21.89 38.51
N PHE A 487 20.23 20.81 38.79
CA PHE A 487 20.49 19.93 39.92
C PHE A 487 21.87 19.26 39.84
N ALA A 488 22.34 18.95 38.62
CA ALA A 488 23.68 18.46 38.36
C ALA A 488 24.79 19.52 38.45
N ASN A 489 24.48 20.72 38.95
CA ASN A 489 25.39 21.87 39.00
C ASN A 489 25.92 22.28 37.60
N ASN A 490 25.04 22.23 36.60
CA ASN A 490 25.29 22.59 35.20
C ASN A 490 26.44 21.82 34.54
N LYS A 491 26.71 20.59 34.98
CA LYS A 491 27.63 19.68 34.29
C LYS A 491 27.13 19.39 32.87
N PRO A 492 28.00 19.22 31.87
CA PRO A 492 27.58 18.96 30.49
C PRO A 492 26.93 17.59 30.32
N GLU A 493 27.28 16.63 31.17
CA GLU A 493 26.77 15.26 31.15
C GLU A 493 26.50 14.77 32.58
N ILE A 494 25.57 13.82 32.71
CA ILE A 494 25.20 13.18 33.96
C ILE A 494 25.35 11.67 33.88
N GLU A 495 25.57 11.02 35.01
CA GLU A 495 25.60 9.57 35.15
C GLU A 495 24.32 9.05 35.81
N ALA A 496 24.12 7.73 35.77
CA ALA A 496 22.92 7.08 36.31
C ALA A 496 22.68 7.41 37.80
N ALA A 497 23.73 7.50 38.62
CA ALA A 497 23.58 7.80 40.05
C ALA A 497 22.93 9.18 40.28
N LEU A 498 23.39 10.21 39.57
CA LEU A 498 22.85 11.56 39.66
C LEU A 498 21.42 11.62 39.14
N PHE A 499 21.14 10.94 38.03
CA PHE A 499 19.78 10.81 37.51
C PHE A 499 18.83 10.19 38.54
N LEU A 500 19.25 9.12 39.23
CA LEU A 500 18.44 8.49 40.28
C LEU A 500 18.20 9.43 41.46
N ASP A 501 19.22 10.20 41.87
CA ASP A 501 19.06 11.21 42.92
C ASP A 501 18.07 12.31 42.53
N TRP A 502 18.08 12.74 41.26
CA TRP A 502 17.08 13.66 40.73
C TRP A 502 15.68 13.04 40.71
N MET A 503 15.55 11.77 40.29
CA MET A 503 14.26 11.07 40.27
C MET A 503 13.68 10.82 41.67
N ARG A 504 14.52 10.74 42.72
CA ARG A 504 14.08 10.71 44.13
C ARG A 504 13.40 12.01 44.57
N LEU A 505 13.63 13.12 43.87
CA LEU A 505 12.90 14.38 44.09
C LEU A 505 11.51 14.37 43.43
N GLU A 506 11.16 13.30 42.70
CA GLU A 506 9.89 13.14 41.98
C GLU A 506 9.59 14.31 41.02
N PRO A 507 10.42 14.54 39.99
CA PRO A 507 10.24 15.67 39.09
C PRO A 507 8.87 15.60 38.41
N GLN A 508 8.26 16.78 38.19
CA GLN A 508 6.86 16.88 37.75
C GLN A 508 6.57 16.10 36.46
N SER A 509 7.52 16.00 35.52
CA SER A 509 7.34 15.24 34.28
C SER A 509 7.31 13.72 34.46
N MET A 510 7.80 13.19 35.60
CA MET A 510 7.94 11.76 35.86
C MET A 510 7.21 11.27 37.12
N VAL A 511 6.64 12.16 37.94
CA VAL A 511 6.00 11.83 39.22
C VAL A 511 4.85 10.79 39.11
N TRP A 512 4.25 10.61 37.94
CA TRP A 512 3.24 9.57 37.70
C TRP A 512 3.78 8.15 37.90
N LEU A 513 5.05 7.89 37.59
CA LEU A 513 5.66 6.56 37.68
C LEU A 513 5.94 6.12 39.14
N PRO A 514 6.59 6.91 40.02
CA PRO A 514 6.72 6.54 41.43
C PRO A 514 5.35 6.44 42.11
N VAL A 515 4.38 7.28 41.75
CA VAL A 515 3.02 7.20 42.30
C VAL A 515 2.31 5.92 41.83
N LEU A 516 2.50 5.46 40.59
CA LEU A 516 2.00 4.16 40.12
C LEU A 516 2.50 3.00 40.99
N HIS A 517 3.78 3.01 41.37
CA HIS A 517 4.34 2.01 42.26
C HIS A 517 3.74 2.06 43.67
N ARG A 518 3.51 3.27 44.20
CA ARG A 518 2.82 3.44 45.49
C ARG A 518 1.37 2.95 45.43
N VAL A 519 0.66 3.21 44.34
CA VAL A 519 -0.70 2.70 44.12
C VAL A 519 -0.70 1.18 44.11
N ALA A 520 0.22 0.55 43.38
CA ALA A 520 0.33 -0.91 43.32
C ALA A 520 0.64 -1.51 44.71
N ALA A 521 1.55 -0.91 45.48
CA ALA A 521 1.87 -1.36 46.84
C ALA A 521 0.69 -1.21 47.81
N ALA A 522 -0.08 -0.12 47.68
CA ALA A 522 -1.20 0.17 48.56
C ALA A 522 -2.37 -0.81 48.39
N GLU A 523 -2.58 -1.41 47.21
CA GLU A 523 -3.72 -2.31 46.94
C GLU A 523 -3.87 -3.46 47.95
N THR A 524 -2.77 -3.97 48.48
CA THR A 524 -2.74 -5.07 49.45
C THR A 524 -2.44 -4.61 50.87
N ALA A 525 -2.21 -3.32 51.09
CA ALA A 525 -1.86 -2.76 52.39
C ALA A 525 -3.08 -2.66 53.31
N LYS A 526 -2.90 -3.16 54.55
CA LYS A 526 -3.90 -3.11 55.61
C LYS A 526 -3.31 -2.46 56.84
N HIS A 527 -3.94 -1.39 57.30
CA HIS A 527 -3.52 -0.64 58.47
C HIS A 527 -4.54 -0.79 59.60
N GLN A 528 -4.07 -1.17 60.78
CA GLN A 528 -4.88 -1.24 62.01
C GLN A 528 -5.12 0.17 62.59
N ALA A 529 -5.63 1.06 61.75
CA ALA A 529 -5.94 2.45 62.05
C ALA A 529 -7.38 2.76 61.62
N LYS A 530 -8.02 3.67 62.35
CA LYS A 530 -9.40 4.11 62.08
C LYS A 530 -9.37 5.46 61.36
N CYS A 531 -10.08 5.58 60.24
CA CYS A 531 -10.18 6.86 59.56
C CYS A 531 -10.95 7.88 60.41
N ASN A 532 -10.37 9.06 60.62
CA ASN A 532 -10.97 10.12 61.40
C ASN A 532 -12.18 10.78 60.71
N ILE A 533 -12.36 10.56 59.40
CA ILE A 533 -13.43 11.12 58.58
C ILE A 533 -14.58 10.13 58.43
N CYS A 534 -14.42 9.04 57.67
CA CYS A 534 -15.48 8.05 57.42
C CYS A 534 -15.64 6.98 58.52
N LYS A 535 -14.72 6.94 59.51
CA LYS A 535 -14.72 5.97 60.61
C LYS A 535 -14.43 4.51 60.23
N GLU A 536 -14.12 4.25 58.97
CA GLU A 536 -13.71 2.94 58.47
C GLU A 536 -12.44 2.44 59.19
N CYS A 537 -12.46 1.16 59.56
CA CYS A 537 -11.37 0.46 60.25
C CYS A 537 -11.50 -1.03 59.97
N PRO A 538 -10.43 -1.73 59.56
CA PRO A 538 -9.09 -1.21 59.27
C PRO A 538 -9.07 -0.37 57.99
N ILE A 539 -8.11 0.56 57.87
CA ILE A 539 -7.88 1.27 56.60
C ILE A 539 -7.20 0.30 55.63
N ILE A 540 -7.83 0.09 54.47
CA ILE A 540 -7.29 -0.69 53.34
C ILE A 540 -6.86 0.30 52.26
N GLY A 541 -5.72 0.06 51.62
CA GLY A 541 -5.14 1.02 50.69
C GLY A 541 -4.24 2.04 51.40
N PHE A 542 -4.15 3.24 50.82
CA PHE A 542 -3.36 4.31 51.42
C PHE A 542 -3.89 4.76 52.79
N ARG A 543 -2.95 4.96 53.72
CA ARG A 543 -3.16 5.65 54.99
C ARG A 543 -2.42 6.99 54.99
N TYR A 544 -3.14 8.06 55.24
CA TYR A 544 -2.58 9.41 55.39
C TYR A 544 -2.65 9.84 56.84
N ARG A 545 -1.50 10.05 57.49
CA ARG A 545 -1.43 10.51 58.88
C ARG A 545 -1.03 11.97 58.94
N SER A 546 -1.79 12.78 59.68
CA SER A 546 -1.43 14.17 59.93
C SER A 546 -0.22 14.28 60.84
N LEU A 547 0.75 15.11 60.45
CA LEU A 547 1.88 15.49 61.30
C LEU A 547 1.58 16.68 62.21
N LYS A 548 0.37 17.26 62.10
CA LYS A 548 -0.10 18.39 62.91
C LYS A 548 -1.08 17.95 63.98
N HIS A 549 -2.04 17.10 63.62
CA HIS A 549 -3.05 16.59 64.54
C HIS A 549 -2.62 15.23 65.08
N PHE A 550 -2.68 15.06 66.40
CA PHE A 550 -2.33 13.81 67.06
C PHE A 550 -3.32 12.71 66.66
N ASN A 551 -2.78 11.55 66.27
CA ASN A 551 -3.53 10.35 65.88
C ASN A 551 -4.69 10.63 64.92
N TYR A 552 -4.40 11.44 63.90
CA TYR A 552 -5.37 11.82 62.87
C TYR A 552 -5.02 11.13 61.56
N ASP A 553 -5.75 10.06 61.27
CA ASP A 553 -5.57 9.21 60.10
C ASP A 553 -6.72 9.40 59.10
N ILE A 554 -6.41 9.38 57.81
CA ILE A 554 -7.35 9.55 56.70
C ILE A 554 -7.15 8.38 55.74
N CYS A 555 -8.23 7.72 55.34
CA CYS A 555 -8.18 6.65 54.33
C CYS A 555 -8.05 7.23 52.92
N GLN A 556 -7.62 6.39 51.97
CA GLN A 556 -7.54 6.68 50.54
C GLN A 556 -8.77 7.40 49.99
N SER A 557 -9.97 6.85 50.20
CA SER A 557 -11.22 7.40 49.66
C SER A 557 -11.50 8.82 50.16
N CYS A 558 -11.33 9.05 51.46
CA CYS A 558 -11.53 10.38 52.05
C CYS A 558 -10.49 11.38 51.58
N PHE A 559 -9.23 10.96 51.46
CA PHE A 559 -8.14 11.81 51.00
C PHE A 559 -8.30 12.21 49.52
N PHE A 560 -8.54 11.26 48.62
CA PHE A 560 -8.71 11.52 47.18
C PHE A 560 -9.95 12.35 46.86
N SER A 561 -11.02 12.20 47.65
CA SER A 561 -12.21 13.04 47.58
C SER A 561 -12.00 14.44 48.19
N GLY A 562 -10.88 14.70 48.86
CA GLY A 562 -10.60 15.95 49.56
C GLY A 562 -11.53 16.23 50.75
N ARG A 563 -12.09 15.19 51.38
CA ARG A 563 -12.97 15.34 52.55
C ARG A 563 -12.14 15.79 53.75
N VAL A 564 -12.72 16.66 54.58
CA VAL A 564 -12.10 17.17 55.81
C VAL A 564 -13.05 17.01 57.00
N ALA A 565 -12.51 16.80 58.20
CA ALA A 565 -13.27 16.74 59.44
C ALA A 565 -12.49 17.37 60.60
N LYS A 566 -13.18 17.72 61.69
CA LYS A 566 -12.59 18.20 62.95
C LYS A 566 -11.55 19.34 62.77
N GLY A 567 -11.83 20.30 61.88
CA GLY A 567 -10.95 21.45 61.63
C GLY A 567 -9.61 21.13 60.96
N HIS A 568 -9.41 19.89 60.50
CA HIS A 568 -8.23 19.52 59.71
C HIS A 568 -8.28 20.17 58.32
N LYS A 569 -7.14 20.70 57.85
CA LYS A 569 -7.01 21.29 56.51
C LYS A 569 -6.08 20.44 55.67
N MET A 570 -6.44 20.20 54.40
CA MET A 570 -5.67 19.35 53.48
C MET A 570 -4.22 19.81 53.23
N HIS A 571 -3.91 21.09 53.45
CA HIS A 571 -2.53 21.60 53.31
C HIS A 571 -1.65 21.32 54.54
N TYR A 572 -2.20 20.73 55.60
CA TYR A 572 -1.38 20.34 56.74
C TYR A 572 -0.42 19.22 56.34
N PRO A 573 0.83 19.23 56.84
CA PRO A 573 1.79 18.18 56.50
C PRO A 573 1.24 16.81 56.90
N MET A 574 1.35 15.86 55.97
CA MET A 574 0.87 14.49 56.11
C MET A 574 1.99 13.53 55.73
N VAL A 575 2.02 12.39 56.40
CA VAL A 575 2.81 11.21 56.00
C VAL A 575 1.88 10.27 55.27
N GLU A 576 2.33 9.81 54.12
CA GLU A 576 1.67 8.75 53.37
C GLU A 576 2.29 7.40 53.74
N TYR A 577 1.43 6.40 53.97
CA TYR A 577 1.83 4.99 54.03
C TYR A 577 1.08 4.22 52.96
N CYS A 578 1.84 3.44 52.19
CA CYS A 578 1.35 2.51 51.16
C CYS A 578 1.72 1.06 51.46
N THR A 579 2.37 0.79 52.59
CA THR A 579 2.71 -0.55 53.10
C THR A 579 2.28 -0.66 54.57
N PRO A 580 1.99 -1.88 55.09
CA PRO A 580 1.60 -2.05 56.48
C PRO A 580 2.60 -1.39 57.44
N THR A 581 2.10 -0.52 58.31
CA THR A 581 2.92 0.25 59.25
C THR A 581 3.42 -0.62 60.40
N THR A 582 4.72 -0.56 60.68
CA THR A 582 5.33 -1.23 61.84
C THR A 582 5.26 -0.34 63.09
N SER A 583 5.27 -0.94 64.28
CA SER A 583 5.20 -0.19 65.55
C SER A 583 6.33 0.85 65.72
N GLY A 584 7.50 0.62 65.12
CA GLY A 584 8.63 1.57 65.12
C GLY A 584 8.39 2.82 64.26
N GLU A 585 7.59 2.74 63.19
CA GLU A 585 7.23 3.89 62.35
C GLU A 585 6.26 4.82 63.09
N ASP A 586 5.28 4.25 63.79
CA ASP A 586 4.34 4.99 64.62
C ASP A 586 5.06 5.82 65.71
N VAL A 587 6.13 5.28 66.31
CA VAL A 587 6.97 5.99 67.31
C VAL A 587 7.81 7.11 66.68
N ARG A 588 8.37 6.89 65.49
CA ARG A 588 9.13 7.95 64.77
C ARG A 588 8.23 9.12 64.39
N ASP A 589 7.01 8.85 63.95
CA ASP A 589 6.08 9.91 63.55
C ASP A 589 5.44 10.59 64.76
N PHE A 590 5.28 9.88 65.89
CA PHE A 590 4.99 10.50 67.18
C PHE A 590 6.06 11.55 67.58
N ALA A 591 7.34 11.20 67.48
CA ALA A 591 8.44 12.13 67.76
C ALA A 591 8.43 13.34 66.81
N LYS A 592 8.12 13.14 65.52
CA LYS A 592 7.97 14.23 64.55
C LYS A 592 6.77 15.13 64.86
N VAL A 593 5.61 14.58 65.23
CA VAL A 593 4.40 15.36 65.61
C VAL A 593 4.70 16.23 66.83
N LEU A 594 5.38 15.70 67.84
CA LEU A 594 5.82 16.46 69.00
C LEU A 594 6.79 17.57 68.60
N LYS A 595 7.83 17.25 67.81
CA LYS A 595 8.78 18.24 67.30
C LYS A 595 8.12 19.32 66.45
N ASN A 596 7.04 19.00 65.73
CA ASN A 596 6.30 19.89 64.85
C ASN A 596 5.31 20.80 65.60
N LYS A 597 4.75 20.36 66.74
CA LYS A 597 3.88 21.19 67.59
C LYS A 597 4.56 22.46 68.12
N PHE A 598 5.89 22.44 68.26
CA PHE A 598 6.69 23.60 68.72
C PHE A 598 7.21 24.49 67.57
N ARG A 599 6.86 24.20 66.31
CA ARG A 599 7.35 24.97 65.15
C ARG A 599 6.33 26.01 64.67
N THR A 600 6.84 27.17 64.26
CA THR A 600 6.03 28.35 63.87
C THR A 600 5.35 28.19 62.50
N LYS A 601 4.31 28.99 62.21
CA LYS A 601 3.65 29.02 60.87
C LYS A 601 4.63 29.23 59.71
N ARG A 602 5.70 30.02 59.91
CA ARG A 602 6.77 30.26 58.92
C ARG A 602 7.60 29.01 58.63
N TYR A 603 7.76 28.11 59.60
CA TYR A 603 8.47 26.85 59.40
C TYR A 603 7.76 25.97 58.37
N PHE A 604 6.45 25.77 58.52
CA PHE A 604 5.66 24.95 57.60
C PHE A 604 5.47 25.57 56.21
N ALA A 605 5.64 26.89 56.07
CA ALA A 605 5.63 27.56 54.77
C ALA A 605 6.91 27.35 53.96
N LYS A 606 8.03 26.99 54.61
CA LYS A 606 9.36 26.80 54.00
C LYS A 606 9.77 25.33 53.78
N HIS A 607 8.96 24.36 54.21
CA HIS A 607 9.28 22.92 54.08
C HIS A 607 8.58 22.32 52.85
N PRO A 608 9.21 21.34 52.17
CA PRO A 608 8.72 20.84 50.88
C PRO A 608 7.28 20.37 51.00
N ARG A 609 6.40 20.94 50.18
CA ARG A 609 5.06 20.40 49.95
C ARG A 609 5.25 19.05 49.26
N MET A 610 4.46 18.05 49.64
CA MET A 610 4.50 16.72 48.99
C MET A 610 4.37 16.89 47.47
N GLY A 611 5.25 16.26 46.69
CA GLY A 611 5.42 16.48 45.24
C GLY A 611 4.23 16.12 44.35
N TYR A 612 3.18 15.50 44.89
CA TYR A 612 1.93 15.21 44.18
C TYR A 612 0.95 16.38 44.13
N LEU A 613 1.22 17.48 44.85
CA LEU A 613 0.40 18.68 44.81
C LEU A 613 0.76 19.49 43.57
N PRO A 614 -0.24 19.99 42.80
CA PRO A 614 0.04 20.80 41.63
C PRO A 614 0.98 21.96 41.99
N VAL A 615 2.08 22.08 41.25
CA VAL A 615 2.89 23.29 41.27
C VAL A 615 1.96 24.43 40.88
N GLN A 616 1.70 25.36 41.80
CA GLN A 616 1.11 26.64 41.41
C GLN A 616 2.07 27.21 40.38
N THR A 617 1.60 27.42 39.16
CA THR A 617 2.33 28.15 38.12
C THR A 617 2.58 29.56 38.65
N VAL A 618 3.62 29.72 39.45
CA VAL A 618 4.21 31.00 39.75
C VAL A 618 4.93 31.37 38.47
N LEU A 619 4.41 32.41 37.80
CA LEU A 619 5.14 33.15 36.79
C LEU A 619 6.38 33.73 37.48
N GLU A 620 7.45 32.94 37.59
CA GLU A 620 8.78 33.44 37.94
C GLU A 620 9.43 33.96 36.66
N GLY A 621 9.52 35.29 36.58
CA GLY A 621 10.22 36.03 35.55
C GLY A 621 9.88 37.50 35.63
N ASP A 622 10.75 38.30 36.25
CA ASP A 622 10.71 39.75 36.17
C ASP A 622 10.75 40.20 34.71
N ASN A 623 9.92 41.21 34.38
CA ASN A 623 9.88 41.87 33.08
C ASN A 623 11.21 42.61 32.84
N MET A 624 12.13 42.01 32.07
CA MET A 624 13.09 42.79 31.33
C MET A 624 12.49 43.20 29.99
N GLU A 625 12.34 44.51 29.85
CA GLU A 625 11.95 45.21 28.62
C GLU A 625 12.91 44.86 27.47
N THR A 626 12.35 44.57 26.28
CA THR A 626 12.58 45.16 24.93
C THR A 626 12.37 44.09 23.82
N PRO A 627 12.23 44.46 22.53
CA PRO A 627 10.97 44.61 21.79
C PRO A 627 10.64 43.43 20.85
N ALA A 628 9.41 43.47 20.36
CA ALA A 628 8.81 42.49 19.45
C ALA A 628 9.64 42.18 18.19
N SER A 629 9.81 40.90 17.91
CA SER A 629 9.95 40.33 16.56
C SER A 629 9.58 38.85 16.61
N SER A 630 8.48 38.47 15.97
CA SER A 630 8.08 37.07 15.78
C SER A 630 9.04 36.34 14.84
N PRO A 631 9.10 34.99 14.94
CA PRO A 631 8.74 34.20 13.77
C PRO A 631 7.77 33.05 14.06
N GLN A 632 7.15 32.59 12.97
CA GLN A 632 6.03 31.67 12.84
C GLN A 632 6.27 30.28 13.46
N LEU A 633 5.22 29.71 14.06
CA LEU A 633 5.11 28.28 14.42
C LEU A 633 3.80 27.69 13.85
N SER A 634 3.86 26.38 13.61
CA SER A 634 2.97 25.53 12.81
C SER A 634 1.55 25.32 13.38
N HIS A 635 0.66 24.94 12.47
CA HIS A 635 -0.81 24.93 12.58
C HIS A 635 -1.43 23.83 13.47
N ASP A 636 -0.63 23.04 14.21
CA ASP A 636 -1.09 21.87 14.98
C ASP A 636 -1.67 22.20 16.36
N ASP A 637 -1.32 23.36 16.94
CA ASP A 637 -1.70 23.70 18.32
C ASP A 637 -3.14 24.25 18.44
N THR A 638 -3.80 24.45 17.31
CA THR A 638 -5.18 24.94 17.23
C THR A 638 -6.20 23.83 17.51
N HIS A 639 -5.94 22.60 17.08
CA HIS A 639 -6.86 21.47 17.24
C HIS A 639 -6.94 20.96 18.69
N SER A 640 -5.80 20.89 19.40
CA SER A 640 -5.77 20.52 20.84
C SER A 640 -6.50 21.53 21.73
N ARG A 641 -6.50 22.82 21.35
CA ARG A 641 -7.22 23.86 22.10
C ARG A 641 -8.72 23.79 21.87
N ILE A 642 -9.17 23.39 20.68
CA ILE A 642 -10.59 23.21 20.35
C ILE A 642 -11.19 22.00 21.08
N GLU A 643 -10.48 20.88 21.17
CA GLU A 643 -10.91 19.71 21.99
C GLU A 643 -11.03 20.05 23.48
N HIS A 644 -10.12 20.87 24.01
CA HIS A 644 -10.15 21.31 25.41
C HIS A 644 -11.32 22.26 25.71
N TYR A 645 -11.78 23.04 24.72
CA TYR A 645 -13.01 23.85 24.86
C TYR A 645 -14.27 22.99 24.71
N ALA A 646 -14.31 22.03 23.79
CA ALA A 646 -15.44 21.11 23.61
C ALA A 646 -15.73 20.26 24.87
N SER A 647 -14.68 19.72 25.49
CA SER A 647 -14.77 18.91 26.73
C SER A 647 -15.29 19.70 27.94
N ARG A 648 -15.09 21.03 27.96
CA ARG A 648 -15.56 21.92 29.03
C ARG A 648 -17.03 22.34 28.87
N TYR A 649 -17.54 22.33 27.64
CA TYR A 649 -18.95 22.58 27.37
C TYR A 649 -19.82 21.36 27.74
N GLU A 650 -19.40 20.12 27.40
CA GLU A 650 -20.16 18.90 27.75
C GLU A 650 -20.37 18.71 29.27
N THR A 651 -19.43 19.15 30.09
CA THR A 651 -19.55 19.12 31.56
C THR A 651 -20.55 20.15 32.09
N SER A 652 -20.81 21.24 31.36
CA SER A 652 -21.81 22.25 31.72
C SER A 652 -23.23 21.84 31.31
N TRP A 653 -23.38 21.13 30.18
CA TRP A 653 -24.68 20.66 29.67
C TRP A 653 -25.28 19.50 30.49
N THR A 654 -24.46 18.74 31.22
CA THR A 654 -24.92 17.64 32.09
C THR A 654 -25.45 18.10 33.44
N LEU A 655 -25.00 19.27 33.94
CA LEU A 655 -25.47 19.82 35.22
C LEU A 655 -26.85 20.51 35.13
N GLY A 656 -27.28 20.91 33.93
CA GLY A 656 -28.57 21.58 33.68
C GLY A 656 -29.79 20.67 33.55
N LYS A 657 -29.62 19.34 33.49
CA LYS A 657 -30.73 18.38 33.27
C LYS A 657 -31.41 17.86 34.55
N SER A 658 -31.06 18.38 35.72
CA SER A 658 -31.63 17.94 37.01
C SER A 658 -32.82 18.78 37.52
N PHE A 659 -33.23 19.83 36.81
CA PHE A 659 -34.44 20.60 37.10
C PHE A 659 -35.36 20.64 35.88
N LEU A 660 -36.22 19.62 35.73
CA LEU A 660 -37.55 19.63 35.09
C LEU A 660 -37.94 18.16 34.78
N LYS A 661 -38.66 17.51 35.70
CA LYS A 661 -39.38 16.26 35.45
C LYS A 661 -40.88 16.52 35.59
N GLN A 662 -41.62 16.44 34.49
CA GLN A 662 -43.01 15.97 34.49
C GLN A 662 -43.29 15.17 33.19
N PRO A 663 -44.17 14.15 33.23
CA PRO A 663 -44.22 13.11 32.19
C PRO A 663 -45.34 13.36 31.18
N LEU A 664 -45.09 13.14 29.88
CA LEU A 664 -46.17 12.92 28.91
C LEU A 664 -45.86 11.79 27.91
N LYS A 665 -46.96 11.17 27.47
CA LYS A 665 -47.13 9.78 27.01
C LYS A 665 -46.66 9.49 25.58
N LYS A 666 -46.51 8.18 25.32
CA LYS A 666 -46.23 7.52 24.04
C LYS A 666 -47.32 7.77 22.97
N ASN A 667 -46.86 7.64 21.71
CA ASN A 667 -47.54 7.35 20.43
C ASN A 667 -47.77 8.52 19.46
N THR A 668 -47.01 8.57 18.36
CA THR A 668 -47.56 8.41 16.98
C THR A 668 -46.47 8.09 15.95
N LEU A 669 -46.89 7.34 14.93
CA LEU A 669 -46.14 6.67 13.87
C LEU A 669 -45.34 7.58 12.89
N GLN A 670 -44.20 7.05 12.46
CA GLN A 670 -43.79 6.77 11.07
C GLN A 670 -44.11 7.81 9.97
N LYS A 671 -43.08 8.53 9.52
CA LYS A 671 -42.70 8.79 8.10
C LYS A 671 -41.69 9.94 8.04
N ARG A 672 -40.41 9.62 7.85
CA ARG A 672 -39.47 10.44 7.06
C ARG A 672 -38.18 9.66 6.83
N SER A 673 -38.17 8.95 5.72
CA SER A 673 -36.97 8.41 5.10
C SER A 673 -36.20 9.54 4.39
N HIS A 674 -34.89 9.36 4.31
CA HIS A 674 -33.93 10.04 3.44
C HIS A 674 -33.61 11.52 3.72
N HIS A 675 -32.59 11.76 4.56
CA HIS A 675 -31.46 12.64 4.27
C HIS A 675 -30.46 12.61 5.45
N TYR A 676 -29.52 11.65 5.45
CA TYR A 676 -28.32 11.77 6.28
C TYR A 676 -27.27 12.56 5.49
N LYS A 677 -27.28 13.88 5.68
CA LYS A 677 -26.13 14.75 5.42
C LYS A 677 -25.62 15.19 6.78
N GLY A 678 -24.33 15.00 7.03
CA GLY A 678 -23.70 15.33 8.30
C GLY A 678 -23.95 16.79 8.68
N PHE A 679 -24.22 17.04 9.97
CA PHE A 679 -23.91 18.27 10.73
C PHE A 679 -24.66 18.25 12.08
N PRO A 680 -24.01 17.91 13.21
CA PRO A 680 -24.49 18.33 14.54
C PRO A 680 -24.10 19.78 14.84
N PHE A 681 -23.04 20.30 14.21
CA PHE A 681 -22.44 21.58 14.58
C PHE A 681 -23.25 22.81 14.12
N PHE A 682 -23.80 22.82 12.91
CA PHE A 682 -24.55 23.98 12.37
C PHE A 682 -25.88 24.23 13.09
N ASP A 683 -26.56 23.16 13.54
CA ASP A 683 -27.83 23.27 14.27
C ASP A 683 -27.63 23.68 15.73
N ILE A 684 -26.53 23.21 16.35
CA ILE A 684 -26.13 23.62 17.70
C ILE A 684 -25.71 25.09 17.70
N ASN A 685 -24.93 25.54 16.70
CA ASN A 685 -24.49 26.93 16.60
C ASN A 685 -25.67 27.89 16.36
N ARG A 686 -26.65 27.49 15.52
CA ARG A 686 -27.88 28.25 15.30
C ARG A 686 -28.77 28.34 16.55
N ASN A 687 -28.86 27.27 17.34
CA ASN A 687 -29.62 27.28 18.60
C ASN A 687 -28.92 28.11 19.68
N LEU A 688 -27.59 28.06 19.79
CA LEU A 688 -26.81 28.89 20.71
C LEU A 688 -26.94 30.38 20.37
N GLN A 689 -26.90 30.73 19.07
CA GLN A 689 -27.11 32.11 18.63
C GLN A 689 -28.54 32.59 18.96
N ALA A 690 -29.55 31.75 18.73
CA ALA A 690 -30.94 32.07 19.07
C ALA A 690 -31.15 32.21 20.59
N GLU A 691 -30.46 31.41 21.41
CA GLU A 691 -30.53 31.50 22.86
C GLU A 691 -29.81 32.76 23.39
N TYR A 692 -28.66 33.10 22.81
CA TYR A 692 -27.93 34.33 23.09
C TYR A 692 -28.78 35.58 22.78
N ASP A 693 -29.44 35.62 21.62
CA ASP A 693 -30.31 36.73 21.23
C ASP A 693 -31.55 36.83 22.14
N ARG A 694 -32.07 35.69 22.61
CA ARG A 694 -33.19 35.63 23.56
C ARG A 694 -32.79 36.15 24.94
N LEU A 695 -31.57 35.83 25.40
CA LEU A 695 -31.01 36.32 26.66
C LEU A 695 -30.66 37.81 26.58
N LYS A 696 -30.18 38.29 25.43
CA LYS A 696 -29.94 39.72 25.14
C LYS A 696 -31.25 40.51 25.16
N GLN A 697 -32.31 40.02 24.51
CA GLN A 697 -33.63 40.63 24.59
C GLN A 697 -34.24 40.58 26.00
N GLN A 698 -33.98 39.54 26.80
CA GLN A 698 -34.40 39.51 28.21
C GLN A 698 -33.64 40.51 29.09
N HIS A 699 -32.41 40.85 28.73
CA HIS A 699 -31.63 41.89 29.39
C HIS A 699 -32.14 43.29 28.99
N ASP A 700 -32.47 43.51 27.72
CA ASP A 700 -32.99 44.78 27.20
C ASP A 700 -34.44 45.05 27.65
N ASN A 701 -35.28 44.02 27.78
CA ASN A 701 -36.67 44.14 28.27
C ASN A 701 -36.81 44.33 29.79
N LYS A 702 -35.71 44.25 30.56
CA LYS A 702 -35.73 44.51 32.02
C LYS A 702 -35.60 45.99 32.38
N GLY A 703 -35.60 46.89 31.40
CA GLY A 703 -35.86 48.33 31.62
C GLY A 703 -34.98 49.00 32.68
N LEU A 704 -33.72 48.58 32.81
CA LEU A 704 -32.74 49.33 33.59
C LEU A 704 -32.06 50.32 32.63
N SER A 705 -32.43 51.59 32.80
CA SER A 705 -31.82 52.72 32.09
C SER A 705 -30.29 52.71 32.25
N PRO A 706 -29.53 53.31 31.30
CA PRO A 706 -28.09 53.48 31.45
C PRO A 706 -27.81 54.23 32.76
N LEU A 707 -27.03 53.65 33.66
CA LEU A 707 -26.60 54.38 34.86
C LEU A 707 -25.87 55.66 34.40
N PRO A 708 -26.18 56.83 34.98
CA PRO A 708 -25.44 58.05 34.71
C PRO A 708 -23.97 57.86 35.10
N SER A 709 -23.08 58.58 34.43
CA SER A 709 -21.69 58.78 34.84
C SER A 709 -21.59 58.94 36.36
N PRO A 710 -20.76 58.18 37.09
CA PRO A 710 -20.55 58.43 38.50
C PRO A 710 -19.96 59.83 38.69
N PRO A 711 -20.34 60.56 39.76
CA PRO A 711 -19.86 61.91 40.01
C PRO A 711 -18.34 61.92 40.20
N GLU A 712 -17.70 63.04 39.86
CA GLU A 712 -16.39 63.38 40.46
C GLU A 712 -16.55 63.35 41.99
N MET A 713 -16.13 62.25 42.61
CA MET A 713 -15.91 62.19 44.06
C MET A 713 -14.42 62.13 44.33
N MET A 714 -14.01 63.13 45.11
CA MET A 714 -12.73 63.36 45.75
C MET A 714 -12.11 62.12 46.43
N PRO A 715 -10.78 62.14 46.68
CA PRO A 715 -10.02 60.94 47.01
C PRO A 715 -10.34 60.43 48.41
N ILE A 716 -10.94 59.25 48.50
CA ILE A 716 -10.96 58.47 49.74
C ILE A 716 -9.75 57.54 49.71
N SER A 717 -8.81 57.80 50.61
CA SER A 717 -7.60 56.99 50.82
C SER A 717 -7.99 55.54 51.19
N PRO A 718 -7.38 54.51 50.58
CA PRO A 718 -7.71 53.11 50.89
C PRO A 718 -7.31 52.77 52.33
N GLN A 719 -8.28 52.37 53.15
CA GLN A 719 -8.04 52.00 54.57
C GLN A 719 -7.44 50.59 54.75
N SER A 720 -7.11 49.86 53.68
CA SER A 720 -6.27 48.65 53.78
C SER A 720 -5.50 48.35 52.48
N PRO A 721 -4.30 47.72 52.55
CA PRO A 721 -3.55 47.28 51.38
C PRO A 721 -4.31 46.29 50.49
N ARG A 722 -5.28 45.58 51.08
CA ARG A 722 -6.06 44.52 50.42
C ARG A 722 -7.12 45.08 49.47
N ASP A 723 -7.66 46.26 49.80
CA ASP A 723 -8.67 46.93 48.97
C ASP A 723 -8.03 47.56 47.72
N ALA A 724 -6.78 48.04 47.84
CA ALA A 724 -6.01 48.54 46.71
C ALA A 724 -5.68 47.43 45.69
N GLU A 725 -5.35 46.23 46.19
CA GLU A 725 -5.03 45.05 45.38
C GLU A 725 -6.27 44.52 44.63
N LEU A 726 -7.44 44.47 45.29
CA LEU A 726 -8.71 44.09 44.66
C LEU A 726 -9.17 45.09 43.60
N ILE A 727 -8.93 46.40 43.80
CA ILE A 727 -9.24 47.43 42.80
C ILE A 727 -8.31 47.31 41.59
N ALA A 728 -7.03 46.98 41.80
CA ALA A 728 -6.08 46.73 40.72
C ALA A 728 -6.44 45.48 39.91
N GLU A 729 -6.81 44.38 40.58
CA GLU A 729 -7.27 43.14 39.94
C GLU A 729 -8.56 43.38 39.14
N ALA A 730 -9.52 44.11 39.70
CA ALA A 730 -10.76 44.46 39.02
C ALA A 730 -10.52 45.34 37.77
N LYS A 731 -9.52 46.23 37.79
CA LYS A 731 -9.10 47.01 36.60
C LYS A 731 -8.46 46.11 35.55
N LEU A 732 -7.58 45.20 35.95
CA LEU A 732 -6.92 44.26 35.03
C LEU A 732 -7.93 43.35 34.33
N LEU A 733 -8.91 42.84 35.07
CA LEU A 733 -9.99 42.00 34.53
C LEU A 733 -10.87 42.74 33.54
N ARG A 734 -11.18 44.02 33.79
CA ARG A 734 -11.93 44.85 32.83
C ARG A 734 -11.13 45.09 31.54
N GLN A 735 -9.83 45.32 31.64
CA GLN A 735 -8.97 45.49 30.48
C GLN A 735 -8.83 44.19 29.66
N HIS A 736 -8.72 43.05 30.34
CA HIS A 736 -8.65 41.73 29.70
C HIS A 736 -9.97 41.36 29.02
N LYS A 737 -11.11 41.71 29.64
CA LYS A 737 -12.44 41.58 29.04
C LYS A 737 -12.54 42.40 27.75
N GLY A 738 -12.18 43.69 27.78
CA GLY A 738 -12.21 44.54 26.58
C GLY A 738 -11.31 44.04 25.45
N ARG A 739 -10.13 43.48 25.78
CA ARG A 739 -9.25 42.83 24.78
C ARG A 739 -9.86 41.57 24.18
N LEU A 740 -10.55 40.76 24.97
CA LEU A 740 -11.22 39.55 24.49
C LEU A 740 -12.43 39.89 23.61
N GLU A 741 -13.22 40.89 24.00
CA GLU A 741 -14.35 41.39 23.20
C GLU A 741 -13.87 41.93 21.84
N ALA A 742 -12.76 42.69 21.81
CA ALA A 742 -12.17 43.16 20.56
C ALA A 742 -11.67 42.00 19.67
N ARG A 743 -11.06 40.96 20.25
CA ARG A 743 -10.61 39.77 19.49
C ARG A 743 -11.79 38.93 18.99
N MET A 744 -12.86 38.83 19.77
CA MET A 744 -14.09 38.16 19.39
C MET A 744 -14.73 38.87 18.19
N GLN A 745 -14.77 40.20 18.18
CA GLN A 745 -15.29 40.98 17.07
C GLN A 745 -14.50 40.74 15.76
N ILE A 746 -13.15 40.73 15.85
CA ILE A 746 -12.29 40.45 14.68
C ILE A 746 -12.55 39.04 14.14
N LEU A 747 -12.71 38.05 15.01
CA LEU A 747 -13.01 36.68 14.61
C LEU A 747 -14.40 36.55 13.98
N GLU A 748 -15.41 37.25 14.50
CA GLU A 748 -16.74 37.32 13.90
C GLU A 748 -16.71 37.94 12.50
N ASP A 749 -15.94 39.01 12.31
CA ASP A 749 -15.79 39.67 11.01
C ASP A 749 -15.07 38.77 10.00
N HIS A 750 -14.00 38.08 10.43
CA HIS A 750 -13.33 37.07 9.59
C HIS A 750 -14.25 35.91 9.24
N ASN A 751 -15.09 35.45 10.17
CA ASN A 751 -16.02 34.36 9.91
C ASN A 751 -17.10 34.77 8.90
N LYS A 752 -17.65 35.99 9.02
CA LYS A 752 -18.55 36.57 7.99
C LYS A 752 -17.88 36.67 6.62
N GLN A 753 -16.59 37.00 6.59
CA GLN A 753 -15.83 37.09 5.34
C GLN A 753 -15.65 35.72 4.68
N LEU A 754 -15.35 34.69 5.47
CA LEU A 754 -15.27 33.29 5.01
C LEU A 754 -16.63 32.77 4.54
N GLU A 755 -17.71 33.10 5.23
CA GLU A 755 -19.07 32.77 4.79
C GLU A 755 -19.42 33.43 3.44
N SER A 756 -19.04 34.69 3.24
CA SER A 756 -19.19 35.39 1.95
C SER A 756 -18.38 34.73 0.82
N GLN A 757 -17.16 34.26 1.13
CA GLN A 757 -16.33 33.53 0.15
C GLN A 757 -16.90 32.17 -0.20
N LEU A 758 -17.38 31.41 0.80
CA LEU A 758 -18.07 30.14 0.59
C LEU A 758 -19.36 30.32 -0.22
N HIS A 759 -20.11 31.40 0.01
CA HIS A 759 -21.31 31.70 -0.75
C HIS A 759 -20.99 32.00 -2.22
N ARG A 760 -19.93 32.77 -2.50
CA ARG A 760 -19.46 33.02 -3.88
C ARG A 760 -18.98 31.75 -4.58
N LEU A 761 -18.25 30.88 -3.87
CA LEU A 761 -17.82 29.59 -4.41
C LEU A 761 -18.99 28.67 -4.73
N ARG A 762 -20.03 28.65 -3.88
CA ARG A 762 -21.27 27.90 -4.16
C ARG A 762 -22.00 28.45 -5.39
N GLN A 763 -22.09 29.78 -5.56
CA GLN A 763 -22.68 30.37 -6.76
C GLN A 763 -21.90 30.03 -8.04
N LEU A 764 -20.57 29.94 -7.96
CA LEU A 764 -19.73 29.49 -9.09
C LEU A 764 -19.91 27.99 -9.39
N LEU A 765 -20.22 27.18 -8.39
CA LEU A 765 -20.45 25.74 -8.54
C LEU A 765 -21.88 25.38 -8.96
N GLU A 766 -22.87 26.25 -8.69
CA GLU A 766 -24.28 26.05 -9.05
C GLU A 766 -24.65 26.63 -10.42
N GLN A 767 -23.70 27.23 -11.16
CA GLN A 767 -23.97 27.72 -12.51
C GLN A 767 -24.15 26.53 -13.49
N PRO A 768 -25.33 26.33 -14.11
CA PRO A 768 -25.54 25.20 -15.01
C PRO A 768 -24.73 25.41 -16.30
N GLN A 769 -23.86 24.45 -16.65
CA GLN A 769 -23.34 24.37 -18.01
C GLN A 769 -24.50 24.03 -18.96
N ALA A 770 -24.93 25.00 -19.76
CA ALA A 770 -25.80 24.80 -20.90
C ALA A 770 -24.97 24.81 -22.19
N ASP A 771 -25.24 23.82 -23.05
CA ASP A 771 -24.54 23.44 -24.26
C ASP A 771 -24.43 24.51 -25.36
N SER A 772 -23.32 24.46 -26.12
CA SER A 772 -23.28 24.12 -27.57
C SER A 772 -22.32 24.95 -28.46
N LYS A 773 -21.37 24.22 -29.06
CA LYS A 773 -20.88 24.22 -30.47
C LYS A 773 -20.42 25.52 -31.20
N VAL A 774 -19.13 25.44 -31.59
CA VAL A 774 -18.58 25.53 -32.98
C VAL A 774 -18.01 26.88 -33.51
N ASN A 775 -16.85 26.73 -34.18
CA ASN A 775 -16.02 27.66 -34.98
C ASN A 775 -15.05 28.55 -34.17
N GLY A 776 -13.76 28.69 -34.47
CA GLY A 776 -12.91 28.28 -35.59
C GLY A 776 -11.81 29.33 -35.77
N THR A 777 -10.55 28.87 -35.83
CA THR A 777 -9.44 29.46 -36.62
C THR A 777 -8.57 30.63 -36.04
N THR A 778 -7.25 30.35 -36.05
CA THR A 778 -6.06 31.21 -36.28
C THR A 778 -5.52 32.21 -35.25
N LEU A 779 -4.27 31.91 -34.83
CA LEU A 779 -3.04 32.75 -34.86
C LEU A 779 -3.16 34.24 -34.53
N SER A 780 -2.37 34.70 -33.53
CA SER A 780 -1.20 35.60 -33.71
C SER A 780 -0.82 36.28 -32.38
N SER A 781 0.43 36.12 -31.96
CA SER A 781 1.10 37.09 -31.07
C SER A 781 1.32 38.42 -31.82
N PRO A 782 1.58 39.53 -31.10
CA PRO A 782 2.92 40.09 -31.26
C PRO A 782 3.58 40.62 -29.97
N SER A 783 4.90 40.57 -30.03
CA SER A 783 5.91 41.05 -29.09
C SER A 783 6.27 42.52 -29.36
N THR A 784 6.66 43.27 -28.31
CA THR A 784 7.73 44.31 -28.23
C THR A 784 7.54 45.12 -26.94
N SER A 785 8.49 45.76 -26.28
CA SER A 785 9.92 45.56 -25.96
C SER A 785 10.35 46.81 -25.17
N LEU A 786 11.01 46.63 -24.01
CA LEU A 786 12.04 47.49 -23.38
C LEU A 786 11.73 48.96 -22.98
N GLN A 787 11.80 49.26 -21.67
CA GLN A 787 12.84 50.14 -21.10
C GLN A 787 12.97 49.98 -19.57
N ARG A 788 14.23 50.07 -19.09
CA ARG A 788 14.74 49.89 -17.72
C ARG A 788 14.57 51.13 -16.83
N SER A 789 14.33 50.93 -15.54
CA SER A 789 15.16 51.47 -14.44
C SER A 789 14.80 50.85 -13.06
N ASP A 790 15.86 50.64 -12.27
CA ASP A 790 16.00 50.05 -10.92
C ASP A 790 15.04 50.63 -9.84
N SER A 791 14.68 50.00 -8.71
CA SER A 791 15.19 48.86 -7.92
C SER A 791 14.15 48.44 -6.84
N SER A 792 14.32 47.23 -6.30
CA SER A 792 13.87 46.69 -4.99
C SER A 792 12.48 46.05 -4.83
N GLN A 793 12.37 44.74 -5.13
CA GLN A 793 11.75 43.72 -4.25
C GLN A 793 11.96 42.27 -4.78
N PRO A 794 11.98 41.24 -3.92
CA PRO A 794 12.59 39.93 -4.19
C PRO A 794 11.66 38.87 -4.80
N MET A 795 12.33 37.90 -5.44
CA MET A 795 11.86 36.71 -6.16
C MET A 795 10.66 35.94 -5.55
N LEU A 796 9.62 35.79 -6.38
CA LEU A 796 8.76 34.60 -6.40
C LEU A 796 9.51 33.46 -7.11
N LEU A 797 9.79 32.37 -6.40
CA LEU A 797 10.31 31.15 -7.00
C LEU A 797 9.16 30.34 -7.61
N ARG A 798 9.34 30.02 -8.90
CA ARG A 798 8.54 29.09 -9.71
C ARG A 798 8.21 27.80 -8.97
N VAL A 799 6.92 27.45 -8.93
CA VAL A 799 6.50 26.04 -8.89
C VAL A 799 6.40 25.55 -10.33
N VAL A 800 7.26 24.60 -10.68
CA VAL A 800 7.16 23.81 -11.90
C VAL A 800 5.94 22.91 -11.75
N GLY A 801 4.87 23.23 -12.46
CA GLY A 801 3.76 22.31 -12.69
C GLY A 801 4.13 21.34 -13.81
N SER A 802 4.41 20.09 -13.45
CA SER A 802 4.41 18.99 -14.42
C SER A 802 3.07 18.28 -14.35
N GLN A 803 2.44 18.18 -15.51
CA GLN A 803 1.17 17.51 -15.79
C GLN A 803 1.29 16.00 -15.58
N THR A 804 0.30 15.37 -14.95
CA THR A 804 -0.20 14.04 -15.35
C THR A 804 -1.70 13.91 -15.05
N SER A 805 -2.46 14.04 -16.14
CA SER A 805 -3.69 13.33 -16.53
C SER A 805 -4.74 12.96 -15.46
N GLU A 806 -5.91 13.57 -15.64
CA GLU A 806 -7.23 12.99 -15.45
C GLU A 806 -7.30 11.52 -15.93
N THR A 807 -7.71 10.60 -15.05
CA THR A 807 -8.43 9.34 -15.34
C THR A 807 -8.73 8.59 -14.03
N MET A 808 -9.53 9.18 -13.13
CA MET A 808 -9.98 8.52 -11.88
C MET A 808 -11.45 8.86 -11.57
N GLY A 809 -12.30 8.88 -12.60
CA GLY A 809 -13.69 9.31 -12.49
C GLY A 809 -14.76 8.33 -12.97
N LYS A 810 -14.42 7.16 -13.55
CA LYS A 810 -15.42 6.29 -14.20
C LYS A 810 -15.36 4.79 -13.88
N MET A 811 -14.53 4.34 -12.95
CA MET A 811 -14.35 2.89 -12.71
C MET A 811 -14.90 2.36 -11.37
N THR A 812 -15.36 3.23 -10.48
CA THR A 812 -15.90 2.83 -9.15
C THR A 812 -17.42 2.64 -9.12
N THR A 813 -18.15 3.07 -10.15
CA THR A 813 -19.63 2.99 -10.17
C THR A 813 -20.17 1.73 -10.87
N PHE A 814 -19.33 0.97 -11.57
CA PHE A 814 -19.74 -0.26 -12.28
C PHE A 814 -19.43 -1.58 -11.54
N LYS A 815 -18.69 -1.55 -10.42
CA LYS A 815 -18.43 -2.76 -9.60
C LYS A 815 -19.45 -3.00 -8.50
N LEU A 816 -20.09 -1.94 -7.97
CA LEU A 816 -21.12 -2.07 -6.92
C LEU A 816 -22.50 -2.52 -7.43
N SER A 817 -22.78 -2.44 -8.74
CA SER A 817 -24.08 -2.84 -9.31
C SER A 817 -24.15 -4.31 -9.75
N ARG A 818 -23.01 -5.01 -9.88
CA ARG A 818 -22.96 -6.40 -10.37
C ARG A 818 -22.96 -7.46 -9.25
N GLU A 819 -22.43 -7.13 -8.08
CA GLU A 819 -22.41 -8.06 -6.93
C GLU A 819 -23.75 -8.14 -6.19
N ILE A 820 -24.59 -7.10 -6.26
CA ILE A 820 -25.94 -7.12 -5.67
C ILE A 820 -26.96 -7.90 -6.53
N TYR A 821 -26.70 -8.06 -7.84
CA TYR A 821 -27.62 -8.78 -8.74
C TYR A 821 -27.43 -10.32 -8.71
N ILE A 822 -26.29 -10.82 -8.21
CA ILE A 822 -26.02 -12.26 -8.09
C ILE A 822 -26.56 -12.84 -6.77
N TYR A 823 -26.64 -12.04 -5.70
CA TYR A 823 -27.14 -12.53 -4.40
C TYR A 823 -28.68 -12.58 -4.26
N ILE A 824 -29.43 -11.99 -5.19
CA ILE A 824 -30.91 -12.00 -5.17
C ILE A 824 -31.51 -13.15 -6.02
N LEU A 825 -30.71 -13.87 -6.80
CA LEU A 825 -31.18 -14.98 -7.65
C LEU A 825 -31.01 -16.38 -7.02
N GLN A 826 -30.42 -16.52 -5.84
CA GLN A 826 -30.13 -17.83 -5.21
C GLN A 826 -31.03 -18.22 -4.01
N CYS A 827 -32.11 -17.47 -3.73
CA CYS A 827 -33.04 -17.81 -2.64
C CYS A 827 -34.54 -17.75 -3.04
N ARG A 828 -34.89 -18.17 -4.26
CA ARG A 828 -36.28 -18.54 -4.59
C ARG A 828 -36.36 -19.64 -5.65
N THR A 829 -36.44 -20.89 -5.20
CA THR A 829 -37.41 -21.85 -5.75
C THR A 829 -37.87 -22.82 -4.65
N PRO A 830 -39.17 -23.15 -4.58
CA PRO A 830 -39.78 -23.93 -3.49
C PRO A 830 -40.10 -25.38 -3.89
N GLN A 831 -40.52 -26.16 -2.89
CA GLN A 831 -41.31 -27.42 -2.94
C GLN A 831 -40.59 -28.72 -3.34
N ASN A 832 -40.30 -29.58 -2.36
CA ASN A 832 -41.24 -30.61 -1.89
C ASN A 832 -41.03 -30.90 -0.41
#